data_AF-A0A525DCR4-F1
#
_entry.id   AF-A0A525DCR4-F1
#
_cell.length_a   1.000
_cell.length_b   1.000
_cell.length_c   1.000
_cell.angle_alpha   90.00
_cell.angle_beta   90.00
_cell.angle_gamma   90.00
#
_symmetry.space_group_name_H-M   'P 1'
#
loop_
_entity.id
_entity.type
_entity.pdbx_description
1 polymer ?
#
loop_
_entity_poly.entity_id
_entity_poly.type
_entity_poly.pdbx_seq_one_letter_code
_entity_poly.pdbx_strand_id
1 'polypeptide(L)'
;MSPRKNIHKENQNLISLAVKCKFITAHQEQEILSWLIEIYNINPDYKVLNIFKKRAILTQERIDFLFALQSHLKLKMLDKKFGEIGVSNRFVTAKHVDHALTYQDAYFRKHHESKKIGDILVERNEMSPADKTAILLTQDRVQEQFLEQAIYDIAKSEMERMTINKRFGAIAVKYGLISIDELNQALRVQKNESESGKPKRYLGQILQELFQLRESDILTILKTQQQIEKERLSLEKAVNRYKSEISSSKRLNDIFEFTITGNKMEAHIHRRKESFEEIQLDHFHNWLKLNGIRSGLASDELIKAFLSDSEVNEQMKIAAGIPCTMPVDETVEYFFDTKSSMPQNHEAHVKAVIRKGDILATLTPHKAGVPGTDVMGHAILPPEPRLNHLMCGPGVVHRNSSFIADQDGIPLLINQRTIMIEPYITDRKNETVSDHIRNDTKKTYHNVNLTVQGHIDTEGVVNCHSLTIHGDLLGRVDAAGDIHVKGTIGSNESIPGESEFRTVVMSGGHLNVSKNITHSKILASKGFTAPKSSVFYSEIHAMETILVNNVHSSPEHPSVLQVGSIPDLKVNTLNRLIDEETTILRTLRKQDELDTITLKLKQKIKTQTEYLEKQHVIKYLMEICHSDSTEFDTPLEQRIQIHEPPDDEGTPREPGMRISNNESTLTFMDDILDRVRGLTLDRQRRFLAQQLSEVSDLYRTAVNEADRYTAEHRARHHLILKKTGEQQSKIEHQEKKIEELMIQKDYLMRQKKPPAPPSPPQIRVKNMVEKNTIIKGIHTSMVIKDSIYGIRIREVKNMKTHSYDMVIDGYYD
;
A
#
# COMPACT_ATOMS: atom_id res chain seq x y z
N MET A 1 -40.36 -18.71 -16.85
CA MET A 1 -40.42 -17.35 -16.25
C MET A 1 -40.71 -16.37 -17.39
N SER A 2 -41.96 -15.93 -17.52
CA SER A 2 -42.40 -15.03 -18.60
C SER A 2 -41.82 -13.62 -18.43
N PRO A 3 -41.51 -12.90 -19.52
CA PRO A 3 -40.95 -11.57 -19.44
C PRO A 3 -42.02 -10.61 -18.92
N ARG A 4 -41.94 -10.24 -17.63
CA ARG A 4 -42.73 -9.14 -17.07
C ARG A 4 -42.29 -7.84 -17.73
N LYS A 5 -42.88 -7.51 -18.88
CA LYS A 5 -42.86 -6.14 -19.41
C LYS A 5 -43.41 -5.20 -18.32
N ASN A 6 -42.78 -4.05 -18.16
CA ASN A 6 -43.05 -3.05 -17.12
C ASN A 6 -44.47 -2.45 -17.29
N ILE A 7 -45.50 -3.16 -16.81
CA ILE A 7 -46.80 -2.55 -16.55
C ILE A 7 -46.58 -1.55 -15.43
N HIS A 8 -47.08 -0.31 -15.57
CA HIS A 8 -46.94 0.71 -14.53
C HIS A 8 -47.40 0.16 -13.17
N LYS A 9 -46.54 0.30 -12.15
CA LYS A 9 -46.75 -0.24 -10.80
C LYS A 9 -48.08 0.21 -10.17
N GLU A 10 -48.57 1.38 -10.55
CA GLU A 10 -49.87 1.93 -10.12
C GLU A 10 -51.05 1.12 -10.64
N ASN A 11 -50.99 0.67 -11.89
CA ASN A 11 -52.00 -0.12 -12.56
C ASN A 11 -52.09 -1.54 -11.95
N GLN A 12 -50.95 -2.15 -11.62
CA GLN A 12 -50.90 -3.42 -10.89
C GLN A 12 -51.42 -3.30 -9.45
N ASN A 13 -51.08 -2.21 -8.76
CA ASN A 13 -51.55 -1.96 -7.40
C ASN A 13 -53.08 -1.85 -7.32
N LEU A 14 -53.70 -1.19 -8.30
CA LEU A 14 -55.15 -0.97 -8.33
C LEU A 14 -55.92 -2.26 -8.63
N ILE A 15 -55.38 -3.14 -9.49
CA ILE A 15 -55.92 -4.49 -9.74
C ILE A 15 -55.81 -5.36 -8.49
N SER A 16 -54.64 -5.40 -7.82
CA SER A 16 -54.49 -6.19 -6.60
C SER A 16 -55.38 -5.68 -5.46
N LEU A 17 -55.62 -4.36 -5.39
CA LEU A 17 -56.52 -3.76 -4.41
C LEU A 17 -57.97 -4.18 -4.67
N ALA A 18 -58.40 -4.22 -5.94
CA ALA A 18 -59.72 -4.67 -6.34
C ALA A 18 -59.95 -6.17 -6.02
N VAL A 19 -58.92 -7.01 -6.15
CA VAL A 19 -58.96 -8.42 -5.73
C VAL A 19 -59.03 -8.55 -4.21
N LYS A 20 -58.23 -7.78 -3.46
CA LYS A 20 -58.28 -7.77 -1.98
C LYS A 20 -59.62 -7.30 -1.42
N CYS A 21 -60.29 -6.38 -2.11
CA CYS A 21 -61.64 -5.93 -1.77
C CYS A 21 -62.75 -6.89 -2.24
N LYS A 22 -62.40 -8.03 -2.85
CA LYS A 22 -63.32 -9.02 -3.45
C LYS A 22 -64.24 -8.45 -4.53
N PHE A 23 -63.87 -7.34 -5.17
CA PHE A 23 -64.64 -6.78 -6.28
C PHE A 23 -64.35 -7.48 -7.61
N ILE A 24 -63.22 -8.18 -7.70
CA ILE A 24 -62.76 -8.92 -8.89
C ILE A 24 -62.26 -10.29 -8.43
N THR A 25 -62.50 -11.33 -9.22
CA THR A 25 -62.00 -12.69 -8.98
C THR A 25 -60.59 -12.90 -9.54
N ALA A 26 -59.86 -13.92 -9.04
CA ALA A 26 -58.52 -14.23 -9.53
C ALA A 26 -58.47 -14.57 -11.03
N HIS A 27 -59.57 -15.11 -11.59
CA HIS A 27 -59.70 -15.37 -13.03
C HIS A 27 -59.81 -14.06 -13.83
N GLN A 28 -60.66 -13.14 -13.38
CA GLN A 28 -60.83 -11.83 -14.00
C GLN A 28 -59.56 -10.98 -13.90
N GLU A 29 -58.76 -11.12 -12.84
CA GLU A 29 -57.44 -10.48 -12.72
C GLU A 29 -56.49 -10.90 -13.87
N GLN A 30 -56.45 -12.21 -14.19
CA GLN A 30 -55.61 -12.73 -15.27
C GLN A 30 -56.08 -12.23 -16.64
N GLU A 31 -57.39 -12.17 -16.88
CA GLU A 31 -57.97 -11.60 -18.09
C GLU A 31 -57.62 -10.11 -18.23
N ILE A 32 -57.81 -9.32 -17.17
CA ILE A 32 -57.47 -7.89 -17.17
C ILE A 32 -55.97 -7.66 -17.44
N LEU A 33 -55.09 -8.49 -16.86
CA LEU A 33 -53.65 -8.41 -17.09
C LEU A 33 -53.26 -8.79 -18.53
N SER A 34 -53.89 -9.81 -19.11
CA SER A 34 -53.66 -10.17 -20.53
C SER A 34 -54.05 -9.03 -21.47
N TRP A 35 -55.22 -8.41 -21.26
CA TRP A 35 -55.66 -7.26 -22.06
C TRP A 35 -54.78 -6.03 -21.86
N LEU A 36 -54.28 -5.80 -20.65
CA LEU A 36 -53.31 -4.72 -20.42
C LEU A 36 -52.02 -4.94 -21.20
N ILE A 37 -51.50 -6.17 -21.25
CA ILE A 37 -50.29 -6.49 -21.99
C ILE A 37 -50.48 -6.27 -23.49
N GLU A 38 -51.64 -6.66 -24.04
CA GLU A 38 -51.98 -6.41 -25.45
C GLU A 38 -52.08 -4.92 -25.77
N ILE A 39 -52.76 -4.13 -24.93
CA ILE A 39 -52.96 -2.69 -25.15
C ILE A 39 -51.67 -1.91 -24.92
N TYR A 40 -50.83 -2.29 -23.95
CA TYR A 40 -49.53 -1.65 -23.69
C TYR A 40 -48.54 -1.78 -24.86
N ASN A 41 -48.67 -2.83 -25.69
CA ASN A 41 -47.86 -2.95 -26.91
C ASN A 41 -48.21 -1.89 -27.97
N ILE A 42 -49.40 -1.28 -27.88
CA ILE A 42 -49.92 -0.28 -28.82
C ILE A 42 -49.87 1.13 -28.20
N ASN A 43 -50.20 1.27 -26.92
CA ASN A 43 -50.13 2.54 -26.18
C ASN A 43 -49.66 2.31 -24.73
N PRO A 44 -48.40 2.65 -24.39
CA PRO A 44 -47.81 2.37 -23.08
C PRO A 44 -48.40 3.20 -21.92
N ASP A 45 -49.15 4.28 -22.19
CA ASP A 45 -49.75 5.14 -21.16
C ASP A 45 -51.21 4.80 -20.83
N TYR A 46 -51.70 3.63 -21.28
CA TYR A 46 -53.09 3.25 -21.11
C TYR A 46 -53.47 2.95 -19.65
N LYS A 47 -54.39 3.75 -19.07
CA LYS A 47 -54.85 3.59 -17.68
C LYS A 47 -55.84 2.42 -17.53
N VAL A 48 -55.63 1.55 -16.55
CA VAL A 48 -56.51 0.40 -16.23
C VAL A 48 -57.95 0.83 -15.95
N LEU A 49 -58.13 2.05 -15.45
CA LEU A 49 -59.44 2.65 -15.20
C LEU A 49 -60.35 2.62 -16.43
N ASN A 50 -59.78 2.76 -17.63
CA ASN A 50 -60.54 2.72 -18.88
C ASN A 50 -61.03 1.31 -19.21
N ILE A 51 -60.34 0.26 -18.75
CA ILE A 51 -60.76 -1.14 -18.91
C ILE A 51 -61.90 -1.45 -17.95
N PHE A 52 -61.80 -1.00 -16.69
CA PHE A 52 -62.86 -1.15 -15.71
C PHE A 52 -64.16 -0.46 -16.15
N LYS A 53 -64.06 0.73 -16.76
CA LYS A 53 -65.21 1.49 -17.28
C LYS A 53 -65.75 0.93 -18.60
N LYS A 54 -64.89 0.69 -19.61
CA LYS A 54 -65.34 0.24 -20.95
C LYS A 54 -65.99 -1.14 -20.95
N ARG A 55 -65.56 -2.03 -20.05
CA ARG A 55 -66.08 -3.40 -19.96
C ARG A 55 -67.06 -3.61 -18.80
N ALA A 56 -67.47 -2.52 -18.12
CA ALA A 56 -68.41 -2.53 -17.00
C ALA A 56 -68.07 -3.54 -15.88
N ILE A 57 -66.77 -3.80 -15.65
CA ILE A 57 -66.29 -4.79 -14.67
C ILE A 57 -66.52 -4.27 -13.24
N LEU A 58 -66.43 -2.95 -13.05
CA LEU A 58 -66.68 -2.27 -11.77
C LEU A 58 -67.65 -1.11 -11.99
N THR A 59 -68.60 -0.92 -11.06
CA THR A 59 -69.45 0.27 -11.03
C THR A 59 -68.66 1.50 -10.57
N GLN A 60 -69.11 2.70 -10.96
CA GLN A 60 -68.45 3.96 -10.63
C GLN A 60 -68.29 4.14 -9.11
N GLU A 61 -69.28 3.75 -8.30
CA GLU A 61 -69.20 3.78 -6.83
C GLU A 61 -68.09 2.87 -6.25
N ARG A 62 -67.89 1.68 -6.82
CA ARG A 62 -66.83 0.75 -6.39
C ARG A 62 -65.45 1.24 -6.79
N ILE A 63 -65.36 1.90 -7.94
CA ILE A 63 -64.15 2.58 -8.41
C ILE A 63 -63.80 3.74 -7.46
N ASP A 64 -64.79 4.56 -7.10
CA ASP A 64 -64.60 5.70 -6.20
C ASP A 64 -64.22 5.23 -4.78
N PHE A 65 -64.80 4.14 -4.29
CA PHE A 65 -64.38 3.48 -3.05
C PHE A 65 -62.95 2.93 -3.13
N LEU A 66 -62.54 2.32 -4.25
CA LEU A 66 -61.16 1.86 -4.43
C LEU A 66 -60.16 3.00 -4.41
N PHE A 67 -60.50 4.16 -4.99
CA PHE A 67 -59.66 5.36 -4.92
C PHE A 67 -59.62 5.95 -3.51
N ALA A 68 -60.76 5.98 -2.80
CA ALA A 68 -60.82 6.41 -1.41
C ALA A 68 -59.96 5.50 -0.50
N LEU A 69 -60.05 4.19 -0.69
CA LEU A 69 -59.25 3.20 0.04
C LEU A 69 -57.75 3.28 -0.33
N GLN A 70 -57.42 3.44 -1.61
CA GLN A 70 -56.03 3.62 -2.04
C GLN A 70 -55.42 4.89 -1.41
N SER A 71 -56.20 5.97 -1.36
CA SER A 71 -55.80 7.23 -0.74
C SER A 71 -55.63 7.08 0.77
N HIS A 72 -56.54 6.36 1.43
CA HIS A 72 -56.46 6.03 2.86
C HIS A 72 -55.21 5.20 3.19
N LEU A 73 -54.92 4.15 2.41
CA LEU A 73 -53.74 3.31 2.63
C LEU A 73 -52.42 4.09 2.42
N LYS A 74 -52.35 4.95 1.40
CA LYS A 74 -51.22 5.84 1.19
C LYS A 74 -51.05 6.79 2.38
N LEU A 75 -52.14 7.39 2.86
CA LEU A 75 -52.15 8.29 4.00
C LEU A 75 -51.73 7.57 5.30
N LYS A 76 -52.23 6.34 5.54
CA LYS A 76 -51.87 5.50 6.69
C LYS A 76 -50.39 5.13 6.71
N MET A 77 -49.78 4.83 5.56
CA MET A 77 -48.34 4.57 5.49
C MET A 77 -47.51 5.80 5.89
N LEU A 78 -47.92 6.99 5.45
CA LEU A 78 -47.27 8.25 5.82
C LEU A 78 -47.49 8.60 7.29
N ASP A 79 -48.66 8.29 7.82
CA ASP A 79 -49.05 8.57 9.21
C ASP A 79 -48.43 7.58 10.21
N LYS A 80 -48.17 6.34 9.80
CA LYS A 80 -47.32 5.41 10.57
C LYS A 80 -45.91 5.96 10.72
N LYS A 81 -45.31 6.42 9.61
CA LYS A 81 -43.99 7.09 9.63
C LYS A 81 -44.03 8.38 10.47
N PHE A 82 -45.14 9.11 10.44
CA PHE A 82 -45.32 10.32 11.24
C PHE A 82 -45.26 9.98 12.73
N GLY A 83 -45.95 8.92 13.15
CA GLY A 83 -45.92 8.40 14.51
C GLY A 83 -44.52 7.96 14.95
N GLU A 84 -43.81 7.19 14.12
CA GLU A 84 -42.43 6.74 14.39
C GLU A 84 -41.46 7.91 14.60
N ILE A 85 -41.58 8.97 13.79
CA ILE A 85 -40.78 10.20 13.93
C ILE A 85 -41.16 10.94 15.22
N GLY A 86 -42.46 11.04 15.53
CA GLY A 86 -42.96 11.68 16.75
C GLY A 86 -42.44 11.00 18.03
N VAL A 87 -42.40 9.67 18.06
CA VAL A 87 -41.85 8.88 19.17
C VAL A 87 -40.34 9.06 19.27
N SER A 88 -39.63 8.97 18.14
CA SER A 88 -38.16 9.12 18.09
C SER A 88 -37.70 10.49 18.59
N ASN A 89 -38.50 11.53 18.37
CA ASN A 89 -38.21 12.90 18.79
C ASN A 89 -38.74 13.22 20.20
N ARG A 90 -39.37 12.26 20.90
CA ARG A 90 -40.05 12.46 22.20
C ARG A 90 -41.16 13.52 22.15
N PHE A 91 -41.74 13.76 20.98
CA PHE A 91 -42.88 14.66 20.83
C PHE A 91 -44.18 13.99 21.27
N VAL A 92 -44.28 12.66 21.11
CA VAL A 92 -45.45 11.84 21.46
C VAL A 92 -44.99 10.45 21.94
N THR A 93 -45.78 9.77 22.77
CA THR A 93 -45.48 8.40 23.23
C THR A 93 -45.99 7.34 22.25
N ALA A 94 -45.37 6.16 22.24
CA ALA A 94 -45.81 5.06 21.36
C ALA A 94 -47.28 4.67 21.59
N LYS A 95 -47.74 4.69 22.85
CA LYS A 95 -49.14 4.40 23.22
C LYS A 95 -50.14 5.38 22.60
N HIS A 96 -49.82 6.67 22.58
CA HIS A 96 -50.67 7.71 22.00
C HIS A 96 -50.75 7.60 20.47
N VAL A 97 -49.64 7.24 19.81
CA VAL A 97 -49.62 6.98 18.35
C VAL A 97 -50.51 5.80 17.99
N ASP A 98 -50.43 4.70 18.73
CA ASP A 98 -51.27 3.52 18.47
C ASP A 98 -52.76 3.82 18.67
N HIS A 99 -53.10 4.60 19.70
CA HIS A 99 -54.47 5.08 19.94
C HIS A 99 -55.00 6.00 18.83
N ALA A 100 -54.13 6.79 18.21
CA ALA A 100 -54.51 7.69 17.12
C ALA A 100 -54.63 6.95 15.78
N LEU A 101 -53.80 5.94 15.51
CA LEU A 101 -53.93 5.05 14.33
C LEU A 101 -55.19 4.19 14.38
N THR A 102 -55.51 3.63 15.54
CA THR A 102 -56.74 2.84 15.73
C THR A 102 -58.00 3.71 15.55
N TYR A 103 -57.97 4.96 16.03
CA TYR A 103 -59.05 5.92 15.80
C TYR A 103 -59.19 6.32 14.32
N GLN A 104 -58.08 6.54 13.61
CA GLN A 104 -58.07 6.82 12.17
C GLN A 104 -58.73 5.68 11.36
N ASP A 105 -58.40 4.42 11.68
CA ASP A 105 -59.00 3.24 11.04
C ASP A 105 -60.51 3.15 11.31
N ALA A 106 -60.95 3.42 12.55
CA ALA A 106 -62.37 3.41 12.91
C ALA A 106 -63.15 4.53 12.21
N TYR A 107 -62.56 5.72 12.06
CA TYR A 107 -63.16 6.86 11.39
C TYR A 107 -63.38 6.60 9.89
N PHE A 108 -62.37 6.06 9.20
CA PHE A 108 -62.48 5.72 7.78
C PHE A 108 -63.54 4.65 7.50
N ARG A 109 -63.70 3.66 8.38
CA ARG A 109 -64.75 2.63 8.24
C ARG A 109 -66.16 3.20 8.32
N LYS A 110 -66.36 4.30 9.07
CA LYS A 110 -67.68 4.90 9.32
C LYS A 110 -68.04 5.99 8.31
N HIS A 111 -67.06 6.78 7.87
CA HIS A 111 -67.30 7.98 7.06
C HIS A 111 -66.71 7.89 5.64
N HIS A 112 -65.92 6.86 5.33
CA HIS A 112 -65.17 6.73 4.07
C HIS A 112 -64.20 7.90 3.76
N GLU A 113 -63.89 8.71 4.78
CA GLU A 113 -62.98 9.83 4.74
C GLU A 113 -61.74 9.56 5.62
N SER A 114 -60.57 10.03 5.18
CA SER A 114 -59.32 9.84 5.91
C SER A 114 -58.90 11.10 6.66
N LYS A 115 -58.96 11.06 8.00
CA LYS A 115 -58.35 12.07 8.88
C LYS A 115 -56.86 11.79 9.08
N LYS A 116 -56.01 12.82 9.19
CA LYS A 116 -54.57 12.66 9.45
C LYS A 116 -54.32 12.44 10.94
N ILE A 117 -53.35 11.58 11.27
CA ILE A 117 -53.00 11.28 12.67
C ILE A 117 -52.50 12.53 13.41
N GLY A 118 -51.76 13.42 12.72
CA GLY A 118 -51.26 14.66 13.32
C GLY A 118 -52.37 15.62 13.73
N ASP A 119 -53.51 15.63 13.03
CA ASP A 119 -54.68 16.43 13.42
C ASP A 119 -55.35 15.82 14.65
N ILE A 120 -55.49 14.49 14.69
CA ILE A 120 -56.06 13.73 15.82
C ILE A 120 -55.23 13.92 17.10
N LEU A 121 -53.90 13.87 17.01
CA LEU A 121 -53.00 14.05 18.15
C LEU A 121 -53.03 15.47 18.71
N VAL A 122 -53.20 16.49 17.85
CA VAL A 122 -53.35 17.88 18.30
C VAL A 122 -54.74 18.13 18.89
N GLU A 123 -55.81 17.61 18.27
CA GLU A 123 -57.19 17.70 18.80
C GLU A 123 -57.32 17.09 20.21
N ARG A 124 -56.49 16.09 20.53
CA ARG A 124 -56.44 15.44 21.85
C ARG A 124 -55.45 16.05 22.84
N ASN A 125 -54.78 17.15 22.48
CA ASN A 125 -53.68 17.75 23.25
C ASN A 125 -52.51 16.78 23.55
N GLU A 126 -52.32 15.74 22.72
CA GLU A 126 -51.24 14.77 22.87
C GLU A 126 -49.95 15.20 22.14
N MET A 127 -50.03 16.21 21.27
CA MET A 127 -48.92 16.80 20.52
C MET A 127 -49.11 18.32 20.37
N SER A 128 -48.04 19.11 20.41
CA SER A 128 -48.13 20.55 20.11
C SER A 128 -48.26 20.83 18.59
N PRO A 129 -48.90 21.94 18.19
CA PRO A 129 -48.96 22.35 16.79
C PRO A 129 -47.58 22.54 16.15
N ALA A 130 -46.60 23.03 16.93
CA ALA A 130 -45.23 23.22 16.46
C ALA A 130 -44.53 21.88 16.17
N ASP A 131 -44.70 20.90 17.06
CA ASP A 131 -44.10 19.57 16.89
C ASP A 131 -44.73 18.82 15.70
N LYS A 132 -46.04 19.01 15.46
CA LYS A 132 -46.74 18.52 14.27
C LYS A 132 -46.12 19.11 12.99
N THR A 133 -45.94 20.43 12.95
CA THR A 133 -45.38 21.12 11.78
C THR A 133 -43.93 20.68 11.51
N ALA A 134 -43.13 20.47 12.56
CA ALA A 134 -41.77 19.95 12.44
C ALA A 134 -41.73 18.55 11.80
N ILE A 135 -42.64 17.65 12.20
CA ILE A 135 -42.72 16.31 11.59
C ILE A 135 -43.21 16.40 10.14
N LEU A 136 -44.19 17.26 9.84
CA LEU A 136 -44.68 17.45 8.46
C LEU A 136 -43.60 17.99 7.52
N LEU A 137 -42.76 18.91 8.00
CA LEU A 137 -41.62 19.43 7.25
C LEU A 137 -40.53 18.37 7.03
N THR A 138 -40.32 17.50 8.00
CA THR A 138 -39.39 16.35 7.86
C THR A 138 -39.88 15.36 6.79
N GLN A 139 -41.20 15.26 6.60
CA GLN A 139 -41.84 14.38 5.62
C GLN A 139 -42.12 15.06 4.26
N ASP A 140 -41.74 16.32 4.06
CA ASP A 140 -42.01 17.09 2.83
C ASP A 140 -43.52 17.16 2.49
N ARG A 141 -44.39 17.17 3.51
CA ARG A 141 -45.86 17.15 3.37
C ARG A 141 -46.52 18.53 3.48
N VAL A 142 -45.73 19.59 3.50
CA VAL A 142 -46.21 20.98 3.54
C VAL A 142 -46.29 21.51 2.12
N GLN A 143 -47.42 22.13 1.75
CA GLN A 143 -47.57 22.76 0.43
C GLN A 143 -46.66 23.98 0.34
N GLU A 144 -46.12 24.25 -0.85
CA GLU A 144 -45.16 25.33 -1.10
C GLU A 144 -45.66 26.72 -0.64
N GLN A 145 -46.97 26.96 -0.76
CA GLN A 145 -47.63 28.21 -0.32
C GLN A 145 -47.60 28.42 1.21
N PHE A 146 -47.50 27.34 2.00
CA PHE A 146 -47.47 27.39 3.46
C PHE A 146 -46.09 27.08 4.04
N LEU A 147 -45.07 26.94 3.20
CA LEU A 147 -43.72 26.53 3.60
C LEU A 147 -43.05 27.57 4.50
N GLU A 148 -43.20 28.85 4.19
CA GLU A 148 -42.65 29.96 4.98
C GLU A 148 -43.29 30.03 6.38
N GLN A 149 -44.61 29.90 6.45
CA GLN A 149 -45.35 29.84 7.72
C GLN A 149 -44.96 28.59 8.54
N ALA A 150 -44.87 27.42 7.89
CA ALA A 150 -44.52 26.18 8.56
C ALA A 150 -43.10 26.22 9.16
N ILE A 151 -42.13 26.82 8.47
CA ILE A 151 -40.76 26.98 8.98
C ILE A 151 -40.75 27.92 10.19
N TYR A 152 -41.57 28.98 10.16
CA TYR A 152 -41.70 29.93 11.27
C TYR A 152 -42.37 29.31 12.51
N ASP A 153 -43.37 28.45 12.30
CA ASP A 153 -44.14 27.78 13.36
C ASP A 153 -43.36 26.67 14.09
N ILE A 154 -42.23 26.18 13.56
CA ILE A 154 -41.34 25.25 14.30
C ILE A 154 -40.74 25.92 15.53
N ALA A 155 -40.48 27.23 15.47
CA ALA A 155 -39.72 27.92 16.49
C ALA A 155 -40.48 27.98 17.82
N LYS A 156 -39.87 27.40 18.87
CA LYS A 156 -40.44 27.35 20.23
C LYS A 156 -40.20 28.65 20.99
N SER A 157 -39.25 29.48 20.53
CA SER A 157 -38.90 30.77 21.14
C SER A 157 -38.72 31.89 20.11
N GLU A 158 -38.82 33.14 20.58
CA GLU A 158 -38.58 34.34 19.76
C GLU A 158 -37.12 34.42 19.26
N MET A 159 -36.17 33.91 20.03
CA MET A 159 -34.76 33.82 19.64
C MET A 159 -34.53 32.85 18.47
N GLU A 160 -35.25 31.73 18.45
CA GLU A 160 -35.22 30.79 17.32
C GLU A 160 -35.83 31.39 16.06
N ARG A 161 -36.95 32.14 16.20
CA ARG A 161 -37.57 32.86 15.07
C ARG A 161 -36.61 33.86 14.44
N MET A 162 -35.89 34.62 15.25
CA MET A 162 -34.86 35.54 14.76
C MET A 162 -33.72 34.80 14.05
N THR A 163 -33.33 33.62 14.54
CA THR A 163 -32.26 32.81 13.92
C THR A 163 -32.70 32.24 12.57
N ILE A 164 -33.95 31.79 12.46
CA ILE A 164 -34.56 31.33 11.21
C ILE A 164 -34.62 32.46 10.18
N ASN A 165 -35.04 33.66 10.57
CA ASN A 165 -35.06 34.83 9.67
C ASN A 165 -33.64 35.22 9.20
N LYS A 166 -32.66 35.20 10.09
CA LYS A 166 -31.25 35.46 9.72
C LYS A 166 -30.71 34.41 8.74
N ARG A 167 -31.09 33.13 8.88
CA ARG A 167 -30.72 32.06 7.94
C ARG A 167 -31.33 32.29 6.56
N PHE A 168 -32.62 32.64 6.49
CA PHE A 168 -33.27 33.00 5.23
C PHE A 168 -32.49 34.10 4.50
N GLY A 169 -32.16 35.18 5.21
CA GLY A 169 -31.36 36.28 4.67
C GLY A 169 -29.96 35.86 4.21
N ALA A 170 -29.24 35.08 5.02
CA ALA A 170 -27.90 34.59 4.68
C ALA A 170 -27.90 33.67 3.45
N ILE A 171 -28.94 32.85 3.28
CA ILE A 171 -29.11 31.99 2.11
C ILE A 171 -29.36 32.84 0.86
N ALA A 172 -30.21 33.87 0.95
CA ALA A 172 -30.48 34.79 -0.14
C ALA A 172 -29.21 35.52 -0.63
N VAL A 173 -28.35 35.96 0.31
CA VAL A 173 -27.04 36.55 -0.02
C VAL A 173 -26.10 35.52 -0.65
N LYS A 174 -26.06 34.29 -0.13
CA LYS A 174 -25.19 33.23 -0.65
C LYS A 174 -25.52 32.84 -2.10
N TYR A 175 -26.80 32.87 -2.49
CA TYR A 175 -27.22 32.61 -3.86
C TYR A 175 -27.07 33.82 -4.80
N GLY A 176 -26.54 34.94 -4.29
CA GLY A 176 -26.36 36.17 -5.07
C GLY A 176 -27.67 36.84 -5.47
N LEU A 177 -28.77 36.53 -4.77
CA LEU A 177 -30.10 37.04 -5.07
C LEU A 177 -30.34 38.43 -4.47
N ILE A 178 -29.62 38.76 -3.38
CA ILE A 178 -29.61 40.07 -2.72
C ILE A 178 -28.21 40.37 -2.17
N SER A 179 -27.88 41.64 -2.03
CA SER A 179 -26.68 42.09 -1.33
C SER A 179 -26.86 42.12 0.20
N ILE A 180 -25.75 42.20 0.93
CA ILE A 180 -25.75 42.31 2.40
C ILE A 180 -26.46 43.61 2.85
N ASP A 181 -26.32 44.68 2.08
CA ASP A 181 -26.94 45.97 2.39
C ASP A 181 -28.46 45.95 2.17
N GLU A 182 -28.93 45.33 1.09
CA GLU A 182 -30.37 45.13 0.82
C GLU A 182 -31.02 44.22 1.87
N LEU A 183 -30.31 43.17 2.32
CA LEU A 183 -30.76 42.34 3.42
C LEU A 183 -30.90 43.14 4.73
N ASN A 184 -29.91 43.99 5.04
CA ASN A 184 -29.95 44.82 6.25
C ASN A 184 -31.09 45.85 6.21
N GLN A 185 -31.43 46.38 5.03
CA GLN A 185 -32.58 47.25 4.83
C GLN A 185 -33.90 46.48 5.08
N ALA A 186 -34.04 45.28 4.51
CA ALA A 186 -35.23 44.45 4.74
C ALA A 186 -35.42 44.06 6.22
N LEU A 187 -34.33 43.72 6.93
CA LEU A 187 -34.38 43.41 8.36
C LEU A 187 -34.74 44.63 9.22
N ARG A 188 -34.33 45.85 8.82
CA ARG A 188 -34.75 47.10 9.49
C ARG A 188 -36.23 47.38 9.31
N VAL A 189 -36.76 47.19 8.10
CA VAL A 189 -38.19 47.31 7.81
C VAL A 189 -38.99 46.30 8.64
N GLN A 190 -38.57 45.04 8.66
CA GLN A 190 -39.22 43.99 9.46
C GLN A 190 -39.24 44.32 10.97
N LYS A 191 -38.13 44.86 11.50
CA LYS A 191 -38.02 45.26 12.90
C LYS A 191 -38.94 46.44 13.22
N ASN A 192 -38.92 47.49 12.40
CA ASN A 192 -39.76 48.67 12.57
C ASN A 192 -41.25 48.32 12.49
N GLU A 193 -41.65 47.44 11.57
CA GLU A 193 -43.05 46.99 11.45
C GLU A 193 -43.52 46.17 12.66
N SER A 194 -42.63 45.35 13.23
CA SER A 194 -42.91 44.59 14.46
C SER A 194 -43.06 45.51 15.68
N GLU A 195 -42.30 46.61 15.75
CA GLU A 195 -42.38 47.60 16.83
C GLU A 195 -43.61 48.53 16.68
N SER A 196 -44.08 48.74 15.44
CA SER A 196 -45.23 49.59 15.11
C SER A 196 -46.61 48.93 15.31
N GLY A 197 -46.66 47.66 15.72
CA GLY A 197 -47.91 46.90 15.90
C GLY A 197 -48.63 46.53 14.60
N LYS A 198 -47.97 46.62 13.43
CA LYS A 198 -48.51 46.21 12.14
C LYS A 198 -48.51 44.68 11.99
N PRO A 199 -49.35 44.09 11.10
CA PRO A 199 -49.32 42.66 10.84
C PRO A 199 -47.93 42.25 10.36
N LYS A 200 -47.32 41.27 11.06
CA LYS A 200 -45.95 40.83 10.82
C LYS A 200 -45.83 40.21 9.42
N ARG A 201 -45.06 40.85 8.54
CA ARG A 201 -44.71 40.32 7.21
C ARG A 201 -43.47 39.43 7.31
N TYR A 202 -43.46 38.37 6.52
CA TYR A 202 -42.28 37.49 6.43
C TYR A 202 -41.17 38.14 5.60
N LEU A 203 -39.93 37.72 5.85
CA LEU A 203 -38.76 38.33 5.21
C LEU A 203 -38.79 38.13 3.69
N GLY A 204 -39.32 37.00 3.19
CA GLY A 204 -39.49 36.77 1.75
C GLY A 204 -40.45 37.78 1.10
N GLN A 205 -41.55 38.12 1.76
CA GLN A 205 -42.53 39.11 1.28
C GLN A 205 -41.95 40.53 1.24
N ILE A 206 -41.20 40.92 2.28
CA ILE A 206 -40.53 42.23 2.35
C ILE A 206 -39.47 42.35 1.25
N LEU A 207 -38.72 41.27 1.02
CA LEU A 207 -37.70 41.22 -0.02
C LEU A 207 -38.29 41.20 -1.44
N GLN A 208 -39.46 40.58 -1.62
CA GLN A 208 -40.23 40.65 -2.88
C GLN A 208 -40.71 42.07 -3.17
N GLU A 209 -41.25 42.76 -2.17
CA GLU A 209 -41.81 44.11 -2.30
C GLU A 209 -40.71 45.18 -2.54
N LEU A 210 -39.61 45.11 -1.80
CA LEU A 210 -38.54 46.11 -1.87
C LEU A 210 -37.57 45.89 -3.04
N PHE A 211 -37.30 44.63 -3.41
CA PHE A 211 -36.21 44.28 -4.34
C PHE A 211 -36.68 43.40 -5.52
N GLN A 212 -37.99 43.24 -5.71
CA GLN A 212 -38.58 42.53 -6.87
C GLN A 212 -38.07 41.10 -7.06
N LEU A 213 -37.77 40.40 -5.97
CA LEU A 213 -37.40 38.98 -6.02
C LEU A 213 -38.51 38.14 -6.64
N ARG A 214 -38.14 37.23 -7.55
CA ARG A 214 -39.09 36.33 -8.19
C ARG A 214 -39.58 35.29 -7.18
N GLU A 215 -40.84 34.90 -7.29
CA GLU A 215 -41.43 33.86 -6.43
C GLU A 215 -40.67 32.53 -6.53
N SER A 216 -40.08 32.22 -7.70
CA SER A 216 -39.19 31.07 -7.89
C SER A 216 -37.95 31.13 -6.99
N ASP A 217 -37.39 32.32 -6.80
CA ASP A 217 -36.15 32.51 -6.06
C ASP A 217 -36.42 32.40 -4.55
N ILE A 218 -37.56 32.92 -4.09
CA ILE A 218 -38.04 32.73 -2.70
C ILE A 218 -38.26 31.24 -2.40
N LEU A 219 -38.87 30.49 -3.32
CA LEU A 219 -39.07 29.05 -3.16
C LEU A 219 -37.75 28.28 -3.08
N THR A 220 -36.72 28.67 -3.85
CA THR A 220 -35.40 28.03 -3.77
C THR A 220 -34.71 28.29 -2.42
N ILE A 221 -34.83 29.50 -1.88
CA ILE A 221 -34.32 29.85 -0.54
C ILE A 221 -35.05 29.02 0.53
N LEU A 222 -36.37 28.93 0.47
CA LEU A 222 -37.18 28.17 1.44
C LEU A 222 -36.89 26.67 1.40
N LYS A 223 -36.75 26.07 0.21
CA LYS A 223 -36.36 24.65 0.06
C LYS A 223 -34.97 24.39 0.63
N THR A 224 -34.02 25.30 0.39
CA THR A 224 -32.67 25.19 0.96
C THR A 224 -32.70 25.30 2.48
N GLN A 225 -33.49 26.23 3.02
CA GLN A 225 -33.67 26.38 4.45
C GLN A 225 -34.34 25.16 5.09
N GLN A 226 -35.34 24.57 4.43
CA GLN A 226 -35.99 23.33 4.86
C GLN A 226 -34.99 22.18 4.96
N GLN A 227 -34.10 22.03 3.98
CA GLN A 227 -33.06 21.01 3.98
C GLN A 227 -32.07 21.18 5.14
N ILE A 228 -31.65 22.42 5.42
CA ILE A 228 -30.75 22.74 6.53
C ILE A 228 -31.40 22.41 7.89
N GLU A 229 -32.69 22.72 8.07
CA GLU A 229 -33.40 22.37 9.32
C GLU A 229 -33.60 20.85 9.46
N LYS A 230 -33.84 20.13 8.36
CA LYS A 230 -33.90 18.66 8.35
C LYS A 230 -32.59 18.04 8.83
N GLU A 231 -31.47 18.56 8.34
CA GLU A 231 -30.13 18.14 8.76
C GLU A 231 -29.87 18.46 10.23
N ARG A 232 -30.20 19.68 10.69
CA ARG A 232 -30.10 20.06 12.11
C ARG A 232 -30.88 19.11 13.02
N LEU A 233 -32.15 18.84 12.70
CA LEU A 233 -33.00 17.93 13.47
C LEU A 233 -32.43 16.50 13.49
N SER A 234 -31.80 16.06 12.40
CA SER A 234 -31.13 14.75 12.36
C SER A 234 -29.87 14.69 13.23
N LEU A 235 -29.07 15.76 13.24
CA LEU A 235 -27.87 15.91 14.07
C LEU A 235 -28.23 15.94 15.55
N GLU A 236 -29.27 16.68 15.92
CA GLU A 236 -29.74 16.75 17.31
C GLU A 236 -30.19 15.39 17.84
N LYS A 237 -30.85 14.57 17.00
CA LYS A 237 -31.17 13.17 17.33
C LYS A 237 -29.92 12.34 17.58
N ALA A 238 -28.91 12.46 16.71
CA ALA A 238 -27.66 11.72 16.85
C ALA A 238 -26.91 12.11 18.13
N VAL A 239 -26.83 13.40 18.44
CA VAL A 239 -26.17 13.92 19.65
C VAL A 239 -26.87 13.46 20.92
N ASN A 240 -28.21 13.47 20.95
CA ASN A 240 -28.95 13.03 22.14
C ASN A 240 -28.79 11.52 22.40
N ARG A 241 -28.78 10.69 21.33
CA ARG A 241 -28.46 9.25 21.45
C ARG A 241 -27.05 9.04 22.00
N TYR A 242 -26.08 9.73 21.42
CA TYR A 242 -24.69 9.69 21.86
C TYR A 242 -24.53 10.12 23.34
N LYS A 243 -25.21 11.17 23.79
CA LYS A 243 -25.19 11.61 25.20
C LYS A 243 -25.76 10.56 26.15
N SER A 244 -26.88 9.90 25.79
CA SER A 244 -27.43 8.81 26.61
C SER A 244 -26.55 7.56 26.61
N GLU A 245 -25.87 7.29 25.50
CA GLU A 245 -24.92 6.17 25.39
C GLU A 245 -23.68 6.42 26.27
N ILE A 246 -23.14 7.64 26.30
CA ILE A 246 -22.01 8.02 27.17
C ILE A 246 -22.38 7.95 28.66
N SER A 247 -23.59 8.41 29.04
CA SER A 247 -23.99 8.34 30.45
C SER A 247 -24.14 6.89 30.93
N SER A 248 -24.61 6.01 30.03
CA SER A 248 -24.72 4.57 30.30
C SER A 248 -23.35 3.90 30.34
N SER A 249 -22.42 4.32 29.46
CA SER A 249 -21.07 3.76 29.42
C SER A 249 -20.23 4.11 30.64
N LYS A 250 -20.39 5.33 31.20
CA LYS A 250 -19.74 5.71 32.47
C LYS A 250 -20.15 4.79 33.62
N ARG A 251 -21.44 4.48 33.73
CA ARG A 251 -21.96 3.57 34.77
C ARG A 251 -21.40 2.16 34.62
N LEU A 252 -21.30 1.66 33.39
CA LEU A 252 -20.78 0.33 33.11
C LEU A 252 -19.26 0.22 33.33
N ASN A 253 -18.49 1.28 33.06
CA ASN A 253 -17.05 1.33 33.38
C ASN A 253 -16.76 1.29 34.90
N ASP A 254 -17.71 1.68 35.74
CA ASP A 254 -17.55 1.59 37.20
C ASP A 254 -17.77 0.16 37.74
N ILE A 255 -18.45 -0.70 36.96
CA ILE A 255 -18.87 -2.05 37.34
C ILE A 255 -17.97 -3.11 36.69
N PHE A 256 -17.61 -2.91 35.41
CA PHE A 256 -16.82 -3.85 34.62
C PHE A 256 -15.56 -3.20 34.10
N GLU A 257 -14.52 -4.01 33.99
CA GLU A 257 -13.29 -3.68 33.29
C GLU A 257 -13.05 -4.78 32.23
N PHE A 258 -12.17 -4.55 31.25
CA PHE A 258 -11.89 -5.56 30.24
C PHE A 258 -10.41 -5.55 29.88
N THR A 259 -9.88 -6.73 29.57
CA THR A 259 -8.49 -6.94 29.19
C THR A 259 -8.45 -7.58 27.80
N ILE A 260 -7.68 -6.98 26.89
CA ILE A 260 -7.44 -7.52 25.55
C ILE A 260 -6.04 -8.15 25.55
N THR A 261 -5.92 -9.35 24.99
CA THR A 261 -4.62 -10.02 24.83
C THR A 261 -3.68 -9.21 23.93
N GLY A 262 -2.36 -9.30 24.13
CA GLY A 262 -1.39 -8.51 23.34
C GLY A 262 -1.47 -8.72 21.82
N ASN A 263 -1.93 -9.89 21.38
CA ASN A 263 -2.19 -10.23 19.97
C ASN A 263 -3.55 -9.76 19.45
N LYS A 264 -4.38 -9.11 20.29
CA LYS A 264 -5.73 -8.61 19.99
C LYS A 264 -6.72 -9.68 19.49
N MET A 265 -6.45 -10.95 19.78
CA MET A 265 -7.30 -12.08 19.36
C MET A 265 -8.34 -12.46 20.39
N GLU A 266 -8.20 -12.03 21.64
CA GLU A 266 -9.17 -12.33 22.69
C GLU A 266 -9.45 -11.09 23.54
N ALA A 267 -10.70 -10.94 23.94
CA ALA A 267 -11.11 -9.99 24.96
C ALA A 267 -11.73 -10.74 26.13
N HIS A 268 -11.30 -10.38 27.33
CA HIS A 268 -11.80 -10.92 28.58
C HIS A 268 -12.42 -9.78 29.39
N ILE A 269 -13.52 -10.06 30.09
CA ILE A 269 -14.20 -9.10 30.97
C ILE A 269 -14.10 -9.60 32.42
N HIS A 270 -13.93 -8.67 33.36
CA HIS A 270 -13.97 -8.93 34.80
C HIS A 270 -14.94 -7.96 35.51
N ARG A 271 -15.62 -8.47 36.54
CA ARG A 271 -16.54 -7.68 37.39
C ARG A 271 -15.78 -7.12 38.60
N ARG A 272 -15.74 -5.80 38.76
CA ARG A 272 -15.07 -5.09 39.87
C ARG A 272 -15.98 -4.84 41.07
N LYS A 273 -17.28 -4.61 40.83
CA LYS A 273 -18.26 -4.24 41.86
C LYS A 273 -19.52 -5.05 41.70
N GLU A 274 -20.15 -5.38 42.82
CA GLU A 274 -21.50 -5.93 42.83
C GLU A 274 -22.49 -4.85 42.37
N SER A 275 -23.36 -5.23 41.44
CA SER A 275 -24.48 -4.40 41.00
C SER A 275 -25.78 -5.17 41.18
N PHE A 276 -26.72 -4.60 41.92
CA PHE A 276 -28.06 -5.16 42.14
C PHE A 276 -29.08 -4.76 41.05
N GLU A 277 -28.63 -4.02 40.03
CA GLU A 277 -29.49 -3.55 38.93
C GLU A 277 -29.43 -4.51 37.73
N GLU A 278 -30.59 -4.77 37.12
CA GLU A 278 -30.72 -5.61 35.93
C GLU A 278 -30.19 -4.86 34.69
N ILE A 279 -29.02 -5.26 34.20
CA ILE A 279 -28.37 -4.63 33.05
C ILE A 279 -28.99 -5.14 31.75
N GLN A 280 -29.58 -4.23 30.99
CA GLN A 280 -30.12 -4.53 29.66
C GLN A 280 -28.99 -4.89 28.68
N LEU A 281 -29.19 -5.99 27.95
CA LEU A 281 -28.20 -6.57 27.04
C LEU A 281 -27.80 -5.61 25.91
N ASP A 282 -28.75 -4.83 25.39
CA ASP A 282 -28.49 -3.84 24.35
C ASP A 282 -27.52 -2.74 24.82
N HIS A 283 -27.66 -2.30 26.07
CA HIS A 283 -26.75 -1.31 26.66
C HIS A 283 -25.36 -1.89 26.84
N PHE A 284 -25.27 -3.16 27.20
CA PHE A 284 -24.00 -3.87 27.38
C PHE A 284 -23.27 -4.10 26.04
N HIS A 285 -23.97 -4.52 24.99
CA HIS A 285 -23.38 -4.62 23.65
C HIS A 285 -22.90 -3.27 23.12
N ASN A 286 -23.66 -2.20 23.35
CA ASN A 286 -23.25 -0.86 22.94
C ASN A 286 -22.03 -0.38 23.73
N TRP A 287 -21.95 -0.71 25.01
CA TRP A 287 -20.77 -0.46 25.83
C TRP A 287 -19.53 -1.18 25.31
N LEU A 288 -19.63 -2.47 24.97
CA LEU A 288 -18.53 -3.22 24.34
C LEU A 288 -18.06 -2.56 23.04
N LYS A 289 -18.99 -2.12 22.19
CA LYS A 289 -18.68 -1.41 20.93
C LYS A 289 -17.98 -0.08 21.16
N LEU A 290 -18.42 0.71 22.15
CA LEU A 290 -17.80 1.99 22.51
C LEU A 290 -16.39 1.80 23.05
N ASN A 291 -16.15 0.71 23.78
CA ASN A 291 -14.85 0.32 24.28
C ASN A 291 -13.95 -0.40 23.25
N GLY A 292 -14.43 -0.54 22.01
CA GLY A 292 -13.64 -1.01 20.88
C GLY A 292 -13.75 -2.50 20.59
N ILE A 293 -14.57 -3.28 21.30
CA ILE A 293 -14.86 -4.69 20.99
C ILE A 293 -16.02 -4.74 19.99
N ARG A 294 -15.74 -5.13 18.75
CA ARG A 294 -16.70 -5.05 17.64
C ARG A 294 -17.00 -6.37 16.96
N SER A 295 -16.08 -7.32 17.04
CA SER A 295 -16.14 -8.57 16.28
C SER A 295 -15.91 -9.77 17.19
N GLY A 296 -16.59 -10.88 16.88
CA GLY A 296 -16.39 -12.16 17.56
C GLY A 296 -16.95 -12.24 18.98
N LEU A 297 -18.02 -11.50 19.28
CA LEU A 297 -18.69 -11.53 20.58
C LEU A 297 -19.16 -12.94 20.96
N ALA A 298 -19.05 -13.28 22.24
CA ALA A 298 -19.64 -14.47 22.82
C ALA A 298 -21.17 -14.48 22.65
N SER A 299 -21.79 -15.66 22.68
CA SER A 299 -23.23 -15.80 22.50
C SER A 299 -24.01 -15.04 23.57
N ASP A 300 -25.13 -14.41 23.18
CA ASP A 300 -26.01 -13.63 24.05
C ASP A 300 -26.48 -14.40 25.30
N GLU A 301 -26.60 -15.74 25.23
CA GLU A 301 -26.96 -16.61 26.35
C GLU A 301 -25.89 -16.62 27.45
N LEU A 302 -24.61 -16.75 27.08
CA LEU A 302 -23.47 -16.72 28.01
C LEU A 302 -23.31 -15.34 28.63
N ILE A 303 -23.53 -14.28 27.84
CA ILE A 303 -23.47 -12.90 28.31
C ILE A 303 -24.58 -12.63 29.33
N LYS A 304 -25.81 -13.10 29.10
CA LYS A 304 -26.90 -12.99 30.08
C LYS A 304 -26.57 -13.72 31.39
N ALA A 305 -26.07 -14.95 31.29
CA ALA A 305 -25.70 -15.74 32.46
C ALA A 305 -24.64 -15.00 33.30
N PHE A 306 -23.62 -14.43 32.65
CA PHE A 306 -22.60 -13.61 33.31
C PHE A 306 -23.17 -12.34 33.95
N LEU A 307 -24.08 -11.63 33.27
CA LEU A 307 -24.68 -10.41 33.83
C LEU A 307 -25.55 -10.69 35.07
N SER A 308 -26.18 -11.88 35.14
CA SER A 308 -27.12 -12.26 36.20
C SER A 308 -26.46 -12.89 37.44
N ASP A 309 -25.45 -13.74 37.27
CA ASP A 309 -25.00 -14.66 38.34
C ASP A 309 -23.49 -14.63 38.62
N SER A 310 -22.74 -13.67 38.04
CA SER A 310 -21.27 -13.64 38.20
C SER A 310 -20.81 -13.05 39.53
N GLU A 311 -19.83 -13.70 40.17
CA GLU A 311 -19.18 -13.21 41.39
C GLU A 311 -18.16 -12.07 41.09
N VAL A 312 -17.78 -11.32 42.14
CA VAL A 312 -16.74 -10.29 42.03
C VAL A 312 -15.39 -10.95 41.69
N ASN A 313 -14.66 -10.40 40.72
CA ASN A 313 -13.41 -10.93 40.12
C ASN A 313 -13.56 -12.16 39.21
N GLU A 314 -14.77 -12.59 38.86
CA GLU A 314 -14.94 -13.64 37.86
C GLU A 314 -14.57 -13.12 36.46
N GLN A 315 -13.81 -13.92 35.70
CA GLN A 315 -13.33 -13.59 34.36
C GLN A 315 -14.05 -14.41 33.29
N MET A 316 -14.59 -13.74 32.27
CA MET A 316 -15.20 -14.39 31.10
C MET A 316 -14.55 -13.93 29.80
N LYS A 317 -14.30 -14.86 28.88
CA LYS A 317 -13.94 -14.55 27.48
C LYS A 317 -15.16 -14.01 26.74
N ILE A 318 -15.15 -12.71 26.44
CA ILE A 318 -16.29 -12.00 25.87
C ILE A 318 -16.22 -11.83 24.35
N ALA A 319 -15.01 -11.90 23.75
CA ALA A 319 -14.86 -11.91 22.31
C ALA A 319 -13.63 -12.70 21.84
N ALA A 320 -13.72 -13.28 20.63
CA ALA A 320 -12.67 -14.04 19.96
C ALA A 320 -12.51 -13.59 18.49
N GLY A 321 -11.29 -13.20 18.11
CA GLY A 321 -10.96 -12.85 16.73
C GLY A 321 -10.99 -14.06 15.80
N ILE A 322 -11.21 -13.80 14.51
CA ILE A 322 -11.12 -14.80 13.44
C ILE A 322 -9.69 -14.76 12.89
N PRO A 323 -8.88 -15.83 13.06
CA PRO A 323 -7.50 -15.84 12.55
C PRO A 323 -7.48 -15.80 11.02
N CYS A 324 -6.42 -15.21 10.45
CA CYS A 324 -6.21 -15.22 9.00
C CYS A 324 -5.80 -16.62 8.52
N THR A 325 -6.13 -16.95 7.27
CA THR A 325 -5.69 -18.20 6.65
C THR A 325 -4.36 -17.96 5.93
N MET A 326 -3.36 -18.81 6.18
CA MET A 326 -2.04 -18.66 5.56
C MET A 326 -2.09 -18.82 4.04
N PRO A 327 -1.32 -18.04 3.27
CA PRO A 327 -1.19 -18.22 1.83
C PRO A 327 -0.45 -19.53 1.51
N VAL A 328 -0.65 -20.04 0.29
CA VAL A 328 0.16 -21.12 -0.27
C VAL A 328 1.17 -20.49 -1.23
N ASP A 329 2.45 -20.67 -0.92
CA ASP A 329 3.57 -20.19 -1.73
C ASP A 329 3.58 -20.87 -3.11
N GLU A 330 4.15 -20.17 -4.09
CA GLU A 330 4.40 -20.74 -5.41
C GLU A 330 5.48 -21.83 -5.32
N THR A 331 5.32 -22.94 -6.04
CA THR A 331 6.31 -24.03 -6.05
C THR A 331 6.71 -24.38 -7.47
N VAL A 332 8.01 -24.64 -7.67
CA VAL A 332 8.57 -25.06 -8.96
C VAL A 332 9.03 -26.51 -8.85
N GLU A 333 8.51 -27.36 -9.73
CA GLU A 333 9.01 -28.73 -9.91
C GLU A 333 9.91 -28.78 -11.15
N TYR A 334 11.15 -29.22 -10.99
CA TYR A 334 12.11 -29.37 -12.09
C TYR A 334 12.17 -30.84 -12.54
N PHE A 335 12.13 -31.07 -13.85
CA PHE A 335 12.22 -32.40 -14.46
C PHE A 335 13.63 -32.73 -14.98
N PHE A 336 14.63 -31.95 -14.58
CA PHE A 336 16.05 -32.18 -14.89
C PHE A 336 16.92 -31.96 -13.64
N ASP A 337 18.15 -32.48 -13.66
CA ASP A 337 19.07 -32.37 -12.53
C ASP A 337 19.56 -30.92 -12.34
N THR A 338 19.09 -30.27 -11.27
CA THR A 338 19.44 -28.91 -10.89
C THR A 338 20.79 -28.80 -10.17
N LYS A 339 21.41 -29.93 -9.79
CA LYS A 339 22.67 -29.95 -9.02
C LYS A 339 23.95 -29.91 -9.88
N SER A 340 23.85 -29.83 -11.20
CA SER A 340 25.02 -29.71 -12.09
C SER A 340 25.66 -28.30 -12.05
N SER A 341 26.08 -27.86 -10.87
CA SER A 341 27.07 -26.81 -10.70
C SER A 341 28.37 -27.46 -10.23
N MET A 342 29.43 -27.32 -11.05
CA MET A 342 30.81 -27.78 -10.85
C MET A 342 31.10 -29.27 -11.09
N PRO A 343 31.68 -29.65 -12.26
CA PRO A 343 32.34 -30.93 -12.39
C PRO A 343 33.69 -30.87 -11.66
N GLN A 344 33.79 -31.54 -10.50
CA GLN A 344 35.08 -31.80 -9.85
C GLN A 344 35.67 -33.17 -10.18
N ASN A 345 34.98 -34.09 -10.88
CA ASN A 345 35.58 -35.36 -11.29
C ASN A 345 35.05 -35.85 -12.64
N HIS A 346 35.97 -36.36 -13.47
CA HIS A 346 35.72 -36.91 -14.80
C HIS A 346 35.18 -38.34 -14.74
N GLU A 347 34.08 -38.58 -14.04
CA GLU A 347 33.41 -39.89 -14.10
C GLU A 347 31.90 -39.75 -14.35
N ALA A 348 31.55 -40.21 -15.56
CA ALA A 348 30.24 -40.58 -16.08
C ALA A 348 29.02 -40.34 -15.17
N HIS A 349 28.49 -39.11 -15.19
CA HIS A 349 27.05 -38.90 -15.04
C HIS A 349 26.50 -38.57 -16.42
N VAL A 350 25.64 -39.45 -16.93
CA VAL A 350 24.93 -39.29 -18.20
C VAL A 350 24.16 -37.97 -18.14
N LYS A 351 24.67 -36.93 -18.81
CA LYS A 351 23.92 -35.69 -18.99
C LYS A 351 22.64 -36.05 -19.74
N ALA A 352 21.48 -35.83 -19.10
CA ALA A 352 20.19 -36.03 -19.76
C ALA A 352 20.12 -35.07 -20.96
N VAL A 353 20.26 -35.62 -22.16
CA VAL A 353 20.06 -34.88 -23.42
C VAL A 353 18.56 -34.75 -23.61
N ILE A 354 18.07 -33.53 -23.57
CA ILE A 354 16.66 -33.22 -23.76
C ILE A 354 16.40 -32.95 -25.24
N ARG A 355 15.21 -33.31 -25.71
CA ARG A 355 14.75 -33.01 -27.06
C ARG A 355 13.82 -31.81 -27.08
N LYS A 356 13.76 -31.14 -28.22
CA LYS A 356 12.76 -30.12 -28.50
C LYS A 356 11.35 -30.66 -28.19
N GLY A 357 10.64 -29.99 -27.30
CA GLY A 357 9.27 -30.30 -26.87
C GLY A 357 9.15 -30.85 -25.43
N ASP A 358 10.25 -31.25 -24.79
CA ASP A 358 10.21 -31.81 -23.44
C ASP A 358 9.97 -30.73 -22.37
N ILE A 359 9.31 -31.12 -21.27
CA ILE A 359 9.02 -30.23 -20.14
C ILE A 359 10.23 -30.19 -19.21
N LEU A 360 10.72 -28.99 -18.92
CA LEU A 360 11.88 -28.73 -18.06
C LEU A 360 11.47 -28.43 -16.62
N ALA A 361 10.40 -27.65 -16.45
CA ALA A 361 9.87 -27.30 -15.14
C ALA A 361 8.38 -26.97 -15.20
N THR A 362 7.66 -27.22 -14.12
CA THR A 362 6.26 -26.85 -13.94
C THR A 362 6.09 -25.95 -12.71
N LEU A 363 5.32 -24.88 -12.87
CA LEU A 363 5.05 -23.86 -11.86
C LEU A 363 3.65 -24.09 -11.29
N THR A 364 3.53 -24.38 -10.00
CA THR A 364 2.23 -24.44 -9.32
C THR A 364 1.90 -23.05 -8.78
N PRO A 365 0.82 -22.39 -9.26
CA PRO A 365 0.52 -21.01 -8.91
C PRO A 365 0.20 -20.84 -7.43
N HIS A 366 0.60 -19.71 -6.86
CA HIS A 366 0.32 -19.35 -5.48
C HIS A 366 -1.18 -19.17 -5.21
N LYS A 367 -1.60 -19.36 -3.96
CA LYS A 367 -2.95 -19.02 -3.50
C LYS A 367 -2.85 -18.00 -2.37
N ALA A 368 -3.53 -16.86 -2.55
CA ALA A 368 -3.61 -15.84 -1.53
C ALA A 368 -4.32 -16.38 -0.27
N GLY A 369 -3.83 -15.97 0.90
CA GLY A 369 -4.50 -16.21 2.16
C GLY A 369 -5.81 -15.41 2.27
N VAL A 370 -6.70 -15.83 3.16
CA VAL A 370 -7.94 -15.09 3.46
C VAL A 370 -7.70 -14.19 4.68
N PRO A 371 -8.01 -12.89 4.61
CA PRO A 371 -7.92 -11.98 5.75
C PRO A 371 -8.75 -12.45 6.95
N GLY A 372 -8.13 -12.41 8.13
CA GLY A 372 -8.80 -12.59 9.41
C GLY A 372 -9.37 -11.28 9.94
N THR A 373 -9.92 -11.29 11.15
CA THR A 373 -10.44 -10.10 11.83
C THR A 373 -10.17 -10.20 13.33
N ASP A 374 -9.53 -9.18 13.91
CA ASP A 374 -9.28 -9.11 15.35
C ASP A 374 -10.58 -8.81 16.15
N VAL A 375 -10.54 -8.89 17.49
CA VAL A 375 -11.73 -8.59 18.33
C VAL A 375 -12.21 -7.14 18.22
N MET A 376 -11.33 -6.24 17.76
CA MET A 376 -11.61 -4.82 17.57
C MET A 376 -12.23 -4.50 16.20
N GLY A 377 -12.29 -5.48 15.30
CA GLY A 377 -12.81 -5.34 13.94
C GLY A 377 -11.78 -4.89 12.90
N HIS A 378 -10.47 -4.90 13.21
CA HIS A 378 -9.42 -4.68 12.22
C HIS A 378 -9.14 -5.96 11.44
N ALA A 379 -8.97 -5.82 10.12
CA ALA A 379 -8.58 -6.93 9.27
C ALA A 379 -7.14 -7.35 9.55
N ILE A 380 -6.93 -8.64 9.82
CA ILE A 380 -5.60 -9.25 9.92
C ILE A 380 -5.24 -9.74 8.52
N LEU A 381 -4.40 -8.98 7.83
CA LEU A 381 -3.95 -9.35 6.49
C LEU A 381 -2.98 -10.54 6.59
N PRO A 382 -3.19 -11.59 5.78
CA PRO A 382 -2.22 -12.68 5.69
C PRO A 382 -0.94 -12.14 5.03
N PRO A 383 0.22 -12.76 5.30
CA PRO A 383 1.45 -12.41 4.60
C PRO A 383 1.29 -12.61 3.09
N GLU A 384 2.03 -11.86 2.28
CA GLU A 384 2.04 -12.06 0.84
C GLU A 384 2.70 -13.42 0.50
N PRO A 385 2.14 -14.21 -0.42
CA PRO A 385 2.74 -15.47 -0.87
C PRO A 385 4.11 -15.20 -1.50
N ARG A 386 5.06 -16.11 -1.27
CA ARG A 386 6.35 -16.05 -1.96
C ARG A 386 6.16 -16.43 -3.42
N LEU A 387 6.65 -15.58 -4.32
CA LEU A 387 6.62 -15.77 -5.76
C LEU A 387 7.98 -16.29 -6.24
N ASN A 388 7.97 -17.31 -7.11
CA ASN A 388 9.17 -17.84 -7.74
C ASN A 388 9.31 -17.24 -9.13
N HIS A 389 10.30 -16.36 -9.30
CA HIS A 389 10.50 -15.66 -10.56
C HIS A 389 11.44 -16.44 -11.48
N LEU A 390 10.90 -17.42 -12.19
CA LEU A 390 11.65 -18.27 -13.10
C LEU A 390 11.62 -17.71 -14.54
N MET A 391 12.79 -17.53 -15.15
CA MET A 391 12.98 -16.89 -16.46
C MET A 391 13.35 -17.89 -17.56
N CYS A 392 12.98 -17.56 -18.80
CA CYS A 392 13.31 -18.35 -20.00
C CYS A 392 14.60 -17.85 -20.63
N GLY A 393 15.66 -18.64 -20.54
CA GLY A 393 16.87 -18.45 -21.32
C GLY A 393 16.78 -19.04 -22.73
N PRO A 394 17.87 -18.94 -23.52
CA PRO A 394 17.92 -19.47 -24.88
C PRO A 394 17.56 -20.96 -24.95
N GLY A 395 16.72 -21.32 -25.93
CA GLY A 395 16.26 -22.69 -26.14
C GLY A 395 15.12 -23.14 -25.24
N VAL A 396 14.50 -22.23 -24.47
CA VAL A 396 13.37 -22.54 -23.57
C VAL A 396 12.19 -21.61 -23.86
N VAL A 397 10.98 -22.16 -23.86
CA VAL A 397 9.73 -21.42 -24.07
C VAL A 397 8.80 -21.69 -22.90
N HIS A 398 8.26 -20.62 -22.30
CA HIS A 398 7.21 -20.74 -21.28
C HIS A 398 5.83 -20.81 -21.93
N ARG A 399 5.04 -21.84 -21.60
CA ARG A 399 3.62 -21.97 -21.99
C ARG A 399 2.78 -22.32 -20.77
N ASN A 400 1.77 -21.49 -20.50
CA ASN A 400 0.85 -21.61 -19.37
C ASN A 400 1.57 -21.58 -18.02
N SER A 401 2.00 -22.74 -17.54
CA SER A 401 2.68 -22.95 -16.26
C SER A 401 3.81 -23.97 -16.40
N SER A 402 4.33 -24.16 -17.62
CA SER A 402 5.37 -25.13 -17.92
C SER A 402 6.44 -24.52 -18.82
N PHE A 403 7.69 -24.81 -18.49
CA PHE A 403 8.88 -24.43 -19.26
C PHE A 403 9.23 -25.58 -20.18
N ILE A 404 9.26 -25.33 -21.49
CA ILE A 404 9.39 -26.36 -22.52
C ILE A 404 10.66 -26.13 -23.33
N ALA A 405 11.36 -27.19 -23.69
CA ALA A 405 12.52 -27.16 -24.58
C ALA A 405 12.13 -26.75 -26.01
N ASP A 406 12.80 -25.74 -26.58
CA ASP A 406 12.64 -25.35 -27.99
C ASP A 406 13.77 -25.88 -28.90
N GLN A 407 14.83 -26.43 -28.32
CA GLN A 407 15.93 -27.05 -29.05
C GLN A 407 16.52 -28.24 -28.28
N ASP A 408 17.24 -29.11 -28.99
CA ASP A 408 17.93 -30.25 -28.39
C ASP A 408 19.19 -29.78 -27.65
N GLY A 409 19.46 -30.36 -26.49
CA GLY A 409 20.66 -30.01 -25.72
C GLY A 409 20.62 -30.40 -24.25
N ILE A 410 21.44 -29.73 -23.44
CA ILE A 410 21.57 -29.98 -22.00
C ILE A 410 20.84 -28.85 -21.25
N PRO A 411 19.92 -29.16 -20.31
CA PRO A 411 19.22 -28.14 -19.53
C PRO A 411 20.12 -27.62 -18.43
N LEU A 412 20.06 -26.32 -18.18
CA LEU A 412 20.78 -25.68 -17.09
C LEU A 412 19.89 -24.68 -16.36
N LEU A 413 20.00 -24.68 -15.04
CA LEU A 413 19.40 -23.67 -14.17
C LEU A 413 20.49 -22.73 -13.66
N ILE A 414 20.46 -21.46 -14.08
CA ILE A 414 21.40 -20.43 -13.64
C ILE A 414 20.80 -19.67 -12.46
N ASN A 415 21.57 -19.51 -11.38
CA ASN A 415 21.22 -18.73 -10.19
C ASN A 415 19.84 -19.05 -9.59
N GLN A 416 19.36 -20.30 -9.75
CA GLN A 416 18.02 -20.74 -9.37
C GLN A 416 16.87 -19.95 -10.02
N ARG A 417 17.17 -19.16 -11.06
CA ARG A 417 16.25 -18.19 -11.65
C ARG A 417 16.01 -18.42 -13.13
N THR A 418 17.02 -18.84 -13.91
CA THR A 418 16.91 -18.89 -15.38
C THR A 418 17.13 -20.30 -15.92
N ILE A 419 16.15 -20.87 -16.64
CA ILE A 419 16.32 -22.16 -17.33
C ILE A 419 16.77 -21.92 -18.77
N MET A 420 17.84 -22.57 -19.21
CA MET A 420 18.32 -22.52 -20.59
C MET A 420 18.73 -23.90 -21.12
N ILE A 421 18.81 -24.04 -22.45
CA ILE A 421 19.34 -25.25 -23.09
C ILE A 421 20.63 -24.92 -23.84
N GLU A 422 21.72 -25.60 -23.48
CA GLU A 422 22.99 -25.52 -24.18
C GLU A 422 23.05 -26.56 -25.31
N PRO A 423 23.28 -26.13 -26.57
CA PRO A 423 23.38 -27.05 -27.70
C PRO A 423 24.62 -27.93 -27.57
N TYR A 424 24.45 -29.24 -27.76
CA TYR A 424 25.53 -30.22 -27.72
C TYR A 424 26.30 -30.19 -29.06
N ILE A 425 27.39 -29.41 -29.17
CA ILE A 425 28.24 -29.36 -30.38
C ILE A 425 29.69 -29.71 -30.01
N THR A 426 30.25 -30.77 -30.62
CA THR A 426 31.57 -31.33 -30.25
C THR A 426 32.66 -31.26 -31.33
N ASP A 427 32.45 -30.64 -32.50
CA ASP A 427 33.54 -30.49 -33.49
C ASP A 427 33.83 -29.02 -33.84
N ARG A 428 34.94 -28.49 -33.31
CA ARG A 428 35.46 -27.16 -33.69
C ARG A 428 36.32 -27.30 -34.95
N LYS A 429 36.06 -26.45 -35.95
CA LYS A 429 36.85 -26.40 -37.19
C LYS A 429 38.17 -25.67 -36.95
N ASN A 430 39.25 -26.15 -37.57
CA ASN A 430 40.53 -25.44 -37.66
C ASN A 430 40.59 -24.73 -39.02
N GLU A 431 40.96 -23.45 -39.05
CA GLU A 431 41.05 -22.66 -40.29
C GLU A 431 42.38 -21.92 -40.35
N THR A 432 43.00 -21.89 -41.53
CA THR A 432 44.26 -21.19 -41.77
C THR A 432 44.06 -20.12 -42.83
N VAL A 433 44.46 -18.89 -42.51
CA VAL A 433 44.45 -17.73 -43.41
C VAL A 433 45.90 -17.41 -43.78
N SER A 434 46.24 -17.59 -45.04
CA SER A 434 47.61 -17.38 -45.54
C SER A 434 47.94 -15.90 -45.78
N ASP A 435 46.95 -15.02 -45.87
CA ASP A 435 47.10 -13.59 -46.20
C ASP A 435 46.80 -12.68 -44.98
N HIS A 436 46.86 -11.36 -45.16
CA HIS A 436 46.54 -10.36 -44.14
C HIS A 436 45.03 -10.25 -43.90
N ILE A 437 44.62 -10.01 -42.65
CA ILE A 437 43.21 -9.79 -42.31
C ILE A 437 42.92 -8.28 -42.29
N ARG A 438 42.08 -7.85 -43.23
CA ARG A 438 41.57 -6.48 -43.41
C ARG A 438 40.05 -6.44 -43.25
N ASN A 439 39.49 -5.25 -43.05
CA ASN A 439 38.04 -5.03 -42.87
C ASN A 439 37.21 -5.49 -44.09
N ASP A 440 37.81 -5.52 -45.28
CA ASP A 440 37.19 -5.99 -46.53
C ASP A 440 36.94 -7.51 -46.57
N THR A 441 37.62 -8.29 -45.73
CA THR A 441 37.49 -9.76 -45.73
C THR A 441 36.12 -10.25 -45.27
N LYS A 442 35.32 -9.42 -44.56
CA LYS A 442 33.93 -9.66 -44.07
C LYS A 442 33.65 -11.04 -43.45
N LYS A 443 34.68 -11.82 -43.13
CA LYS A 443 34.57 -13.21 -42.70
C LYS A 443 34.60 -13.27 -41.18
N THR A 444 33.60 -13.91 -40.59
CA THR A 444 33.49 -14.09 -39.14
C THR A 444 33.97 -15.50 -38.76
N TYR A 445 34.89 -15.59 -37.80
CA TYR A 445 35.59 -16.84 -37.44
C TYR A 445 35.07 -17.43 -36.12
N HIS A 446 33.76 -17.35 -35.87
CA HIS A 446 33.19 -17.71 -34.58
C HIS A 446 33.36 -19.21 -34.25
N ASN A 447 33.88 -19.51 -33.05
CA ASN A 447 34.14 -20.88 -32.56
C ASN A 447 35.13 -21.71 -33.43
N VAL A 448 36.04 -21.04 -34.15
CA VAL A 448 37.09 -21.65 -34.99
C VAL A 448 38.46 -21.47 -34.34
N ASN A 449 39.35 -22.46 -34.47
CA ASN A 449 40.78 -22.29 -34.17
C ASN A 449 41.47 -21.71 -35.40
N LEU A 450 41.86 -20.43 -35.32
CA LEU A 450 42.34 -19.65 -36.44
C LEU A 450 43.86 -19.54 -36.42
N THR A 451 44.50 -19.86 -37.55
CA THR A 451 45.94 -19.61 -37.77
C THR A 451 46.12 -18.58 -38.88
N VAL A 452 46.72 -17.44 -38.57
CA VAL A 452 47.00 -16.36 -39.52
C VAL A 452 48.50 -16.35 -39.82
N GLN A 453 48.87 -16.57 -41.08
CA GLN A 453 50.27 -16.46 -41.52
C GLN A 453 50.68 -15.00 -41.77
N GLY A 454 49.73 -14.13 -42.08
CA GLY A 454 49.92 -12.69 -42.27
C GLY A 454 49.78 -11.82 -41.00
N HIS A 455 49.51 -10.54 -41.21
CA HIS A 455 49.28 -9.51 -40.18
C HIS A 455 47.77 -9.22 -40.06
N ILE A 456 47.34 -8.70 -38.91
CA ILE A 456 46.00 -8.13 -38.74
C ILE A 456 46.13 -6.62 -38.80
N ASP A 457 45.54 -5.99 -39.83
CA ASP A 457 45.62 -4.55 -40.04
C ASP A 457 44.77 -3.78 -39.02
N THR A 458 44.94 -2.45 -38.96
CA THR A 458 44.32 -1.55 -37.97
C THR A 458 42.79 -1.64 -37.92
N GLU A 459 42.15 -1.89 -39.06
CA GLU A 459 40.69 -2.02 -39.20
C GLU A 459 40.20 -3.48 -39.10
N GLY A 460 41.09 -4.44 -38.84
CA GLY A 460 40.74 -5.86 -38.74
C GLY A 460 40.06 -6.18 -37.41
N VAL A 461 38.87 -6.81 -37.46
CA VAL A 461 38.15 -7.31 -36.27
C VAL A 461 38.01 -8.83 -36.37
N VAL A 462 38.60 -9.56 -35.41
CA VAL A 462 38.61 -11.03 -35.40
C VAL A 462 37.95 -11.55 -34.13
N ASN A 463 36.93 -12.39 -34.28
CA ASN A 463 36.30 -13.13 -33.18
C ASN A 463 36.44 -14.63 -33.43
N CYS A 464 37.15 -15.35 -32.56
CA CYS A 464 37.48 -16.78 -32.75
C CYS A 464 37.60 -17.58 -31.44
N HIS A 465 37.85 -18.89 -31.51
CA HIS A 465 38.11 -19.69 -30.32
C HIS A 465 39.56 -19.59 -29.86
N SER A 466 40.54 -19.92 -30.71
CA SER A 466 41.97 -19.78 -30.40
C SER A 466 42.67 -19.18 -31.61
N LEU A 467 43.71 -18.37 -31.36
CA LEU A 467 44.35 -17.59 -32.41
C LEU A 467 45.86 -17.76 -32.40
N THR A 468 46.43 -18.08 -33.56
CA THR A 468 47.89 -18.05 -33.77
C THR A 468 48.22 -17.11 -34.92
N ILE A 469 48.98 -16.05 -34.67
CA ILE A 469 49.40 -15.05 -35.67
C ILE A 469 50.92 -15.13 -35.84
N HIS A 470 51.37 -15.23 -37.08
CA HIS A 470 52.80 -15.19 -37.42
C HIS A 470 53.33 -13.76 -37.64
N GLY A 471 52.50 -12.86 -38.17
CA GLY A 471 52.79 -11.44 -38.32
C GLY A 471 52.39 -10.58 -37.11
N ASP A 472 52.24 -9.29 -37.37
CA ASP A 472 51.90 -8.24 -36.39
C ASP A 472 50.38 -8.09 -36.22
N LEU A 473 49.95 -7.63 -35.05
CA LEU A 473 48.55 -7.42 -34.67
C LEU A 473 48.32 -5.93 -34.41
N LEU A 474 47.62 -5.25 -35.32
CA LEU A 474 47.28 -3.83 -35.23
C LEU A 474 45.79 -3.58 -34.97
N GLY A 475 44.92 -4.55 -35.26
CA GLY A 475 43.47 -4.46 -35.11
C GLY A 475 42.90 -4.94 -33.76
N ARG A 476 41.60 -5.30 -33.75
CA ARG A 476 40.88 -5.78 -32.55
C ARG A 476 40.61 -7.28 -32.61
N VAL A 477 40.96 -7.98 -31.53
CA VAL A 477 40.83 -9.44 -31.45
C VAL A 477 40.11 -9.85 -30.18
N ASP A 478 39.14 -10.76 -30.31
CA ASP A 478 38.44 -11.41 -29.21
C ASP A 478 38.49 -12.93 -29.41
N ALA A 479 39.28 -13.62 -28.58
CA ALA A 479 39.40 -15.08 -28.63
C ALA A 479 38.96 -15.71 -27.30
N ALA A 480 38.16 -16.78 -27.37
CA ALA A 480 37.68 -17.48 -26.17
C ALA A 480 38.73 -18.39 -25.49
N GLY A 481 39.86 -18.64 -26.13
CA GLY A 481 40.94 -19.54 -25.71
C GLY A 481 42.30 -18.86 -25.82
N ASP A 482 43.36 -19.64 -26.06
CA ASP A 482 44.73 -19.12 -26.06
C ASP A 482 45.05 -18.31 -27.32
N ILE A 483 45.88 -17.26 -27.15
CA ILE A 483 46.37 -16.42 -28.25
C ILE A 483 47.91 -16.47 -28.29
N HIS A 484 48.46 -16.78 -29.45
CA HIS A 484 49.90 -16.73 -29.71
C HIS A 484 50.21 -15.74 -30.83
N VAL A 485 51.03 -14.73 -30.53
CA VAL A 485 51.47 -13.70 -31.49
C VAL A 485 52.98 -13.76 -31.64
N LYS A 486 53.47 -14.07 -32.84
CA LYS A 486 54.90 -14.07 -33.17
C LYS A 486 55.43 -12.69 -33.59
N GLY A 487 54.55 -11.77 -33.99
CA GLY A 487 54.88 -10.38 -34.32
C GLY A 487 54.70 -9.40 -33.15
N THR A 488 54.68 -8.12 -33.51
CA THR A 488 54.46 -6.96 -32.62
C THR A 488 52.96 -6.74 -32.41
N ILE A 489 52.56 -6.27 -31.23
CA ILE A 489 51.18 -5.86 -30.96
C ILE A 489 51.12 -4.33 -30.87
N GLY A 490 50.31 -3.72 -31.73
CA GLY A 490 50.09 -2.29 -31.82
C GLY A 490 51.06 -1.55 -32.73
N SER A 491 50.79 -0.26 -32.95
CA SER A 491 51.57 0.64 -33.81
C SER A 491 52.37 1.66 -32.99
N ASN A 492 53.40 2.24 -33.61
CA ASN A 492 54.21 3.32 -33.03
C ASN A 492 53.62 4.72 -33.29
N GLU A 493 52.56 4.82 -34.09
CA GLU A 493 51.93 6.10 -34.45
C GLU A 493 50.93 6.52 -33.36
N SER A 494 51.38 7.36 -32.44
CA SER A 494 50.50 8.07 -31.52
C SER A 494 49.82 9.24 -32.25
N ILE A 495 48.49 9.28 -32.29
CA ILE A 495 47.76 10.46 -32.75
C ILE A 495 47.39 11.30 -31.52
N PRO A 496 47.76 12.59 -31.46
CA PRO A 496 47.38 13.47 -30.35
C PRO A 496 45.85 13.57 -30.22
N GLY A 497 45.30 13.20 -29.06
CA GLY A 497 43.91 13.47 -28.69
C GLY A 497 42.93 12.27 -28.64
N GLU A 498 43.34 11.06 -29.03
CA GLU A 498 42.50 9.86 -28.85
C GLU A 498 42.77 9.21 -27.47
N SER A 499 41.74 9.10 -26.63
CA SER A 499 41.81 8.41 -25.31
C SER A 499 41.65 6.89 -25.39
N GLU A 500 41.43 6.33 -26.58
CA GLU A 500 41.16 4.90 -26.76
C GLU A 500 42.32 4.16 -27.44
N PHE A 501 42.67 2.99 -26.89
CA PHE A 501 43.62 2.08 -27.53
C PHE A 501 43.04 1.56 -28.85
N ARG A 502 43.75 1.82 -29.95
CA ARG A 502 43.38 1.31 -31.29
C ARG A 502 43.43 -0.22 -31.36
N THR A 503 44.48 -0.80 -30.80
CA THR A 503 44.71 -2.24 -30.72
C THR A 503 44.19 -2.77 -29.39
N VAL A 504 43.15 -3.60 -29.45
CA VAL A 504 42.53 -4.24 -28.27
C VAL A 504 42.54 -5.75 -28.47
N VAL A 505 43.19 -6.46 -27.55
CA VAL A 505 43.31 -7.92 -27.61
C VAL A 505 42.69 -8.53 -26.36
N MET A 506 41.66 -9.36 -26.56
CA MET A 506 40.97 -10.10 -25.52
C MET A 506 41.20 -11.60 -25.70
N SER A 507 41.77 -12.24 -24.68
CA SER A 507 42.05 -13.67 -24.63
C SER A 507 41.31 -14.31 -23.45
N GLY A 508 40.54 -15.36 -23.74
CA GLY A 508 39.93 -16.26 -22.76
C GLY A 508 40.91 -17.27 -22.14
N GLY A 509 42.15 -17.30 -22.64
CA GLY A 509 43.22 -18.18 -22.17
C GLY A 509 44.51 -17.44 -21.82
N HIS A 510 45.64 -18.11 -22.04
CA HIS A 510 46.97 -17.50 -21.99
C HIS A 510 47.27 -16.72 -23.26
N LEU A 511 48.00 -15.62 -23.10
CA LEU A 511 48.47 -14.81 -24.23
C LEU A 511 50.00 -14.79 -24.25
N ASN A 512 50.57 -15.22 -25.37
CA ASN A 512 52.02 -15.30 -25.55
C ASN A 512 52.48 -14.42 -26.73
N VAL A 513 53.39 -13.48 -26.47
CA VAL A 513 53.90 -12.53 -27.46
C VAL A 513 55.41 -12.68 -27.61
N SER A 514 55.88 -12.70 -28.86
CA SER A 514 57.31 -12.88 -29.14
C SER A 514 58.08 -11.58 -29.40
N LYS A 515 57.40 -10.49 -29.79
CA LYS A 515 57.99 -9.15 -30.02
C LYS A 515 57.34 -8.06 -29.17
N ASN A 516 57.66 -6.80 -29.43
CA ASN A 516 57.26 -5.65 -28.62
C ASN A 516 55.74 -5.40 -28.63
N ILE A 517 55.30 -4.67 -27.60
CA ILE A 517 53.91 -4.21 -27.45
C ILE A 517 53.93 -2.70 -27.31
N THR A 518 53.19 -2.02 -28.16
CA THR A 518 53.16 -0.55 -28.22
C THR A 518 51.73 -0.07 -28.24
N HIS A 519 51.40 0.89 -27.37
CA HIS A 519 50.11 1.59 -27.34
C HIS A 519 48.88 0.68 -27.50
N SER A 520 48.82 -0.41 -26.74
CA SER A 520 47.79 -1.44 -26.87
C SER A 520 47.11 -1.77 -25.55
N LYS A 521 45.87 -2.27 -25.62
CA LYS A 521 45.14 -2.80 -24.47
C LYS A 521 45.00 -4.31 -24.57
N ILE A 522 45.54 -5.04 -23.60
CA ILE A 522 45.56 -6.50 -23.58
C ILE A 522 44.82 -7.00 -22.35
N LEU A 523 43.84 -7.87 -22.55
CA LEU A 523 43.05 -8.53 -21.50
C LEU A 523 43.23 -10.05 -21.64
N ALA A 524 43.89 -10.70 -20.69
CA ALA A 524 44.15 -12.14 -20.72
C ALA A 524 43.53 -12.86 -19.51
N SER A 525 42.60 -13.78 -19.73
CA SER A 525 41.84 -14.46 -18.67
C SER A 525 42.67 -15.40 -17.79
N LYS A 526 43.88 -15.78 -18.24
CA LYS A 526 44.87 -16.50 -17.43
C LYS A 526 46.13 -15.68 -17.22
N GLY A 527 47.24 -16.07 -17.84
CA GLY A 527 48.52 -15.38 -17.77
C GLY A 527 48.92 -14.75 -19.11
N PHE A 528 49.66 -13.65 -19.02
CA PHE A 528 50.32 -12.97 -20.14
C PHE A 528 51.83 -13.21 -20.08
N THR A 529 52.44 -13.69 -21.17
CA THR A 529 53.86 -14.04 -21.23
C THR A 529 54.53 -13.43 -22.45
N ALA A 530 55.54 -12.59 -22.23
CA ALA A 530 56.34 -11.95 -23.27
C ALA A 530 57.78 -11.72 -22.77
N PRO A 531 58.57 -12.78 -22.55
CA PRO A 531 59.83 -12.74 -21.79
C PRO A 531 60.96 -12.00 -22.51
N LYS A 532 60.82 -11.75 -23.81
CA LYS A 532 61.80 -11.02 -24.65
C LYS A 532 61.28 -9.64 -25.08
N SER A 533 60.06 -9.30 -24.72
CA SER A 533 59.34 -8.16 -25.28
C SER A 533 59.37 -6.95 -24.35
N SER A 534 59.54 -5.77 -24.94
CA SER A 534 59.35 -4.49 -24.26
C SER A 534 57.93 -3.99 -24.46
N VAL A 535 57.34 -3.47 -23.38
CA VAL A 535 56.01 -2.85 -23.36
C VAL A 535 56.17 -1.34 -23.35
N PHE A 536 55.47 -0.64 -24.25
CA PHE A 536 55.48 0.81 -24.36
C PHE A 536 54.05 1.36 -24.23
N TYR A 537 53.81 2.21 -23.24
CA TYR A 537 52.57 2.99 -23.05
C TYR A 537 51.28 2.16 -23.21
N SER A 538 51.23 0.99 -22.58
CA SER A 538 50.17 -0.01 -22.82
C SER A 538 49.48 -0.45 -21.52
N GLU A 539 48.24 -0.91 -21.64
CA GLU A 539 47.47 -1.49 -20.54
C GLU A 539 47.41 -3.01 -20.68
N ILE A 540 47.93 -3.74 -19.69
CA ILE A 540 47.93 -5.20 -19.67
C ILE A 540 47.22 -5.68 -18.41
N HIS A 541 46.16 -6.46 -18.59
CA HIS A 541 45.41 -7.09 -17.52
C HIS A 541 45.50 -8.61 -17.65
N ALA A 542 45.89 -9.29 -16.57
CA ALA A 542 45.91 -10.75 -16.51
C ALA A 542 45.29 -11.25 -15.20
N MET A 543 44.82 -12.50 -15.14
CA MET A 543 44.30 -13.06 -13.89
C MET A 543 45.40 -13.68 -13.03
N GLU A 544 46.38 -14.35 -13.65
CA GLU A 544 47.41 -15.12 -12.98
C GLU A 544 48.75 -14.37 -12.96
N THR A 545 49.48 -14.38 -14.08
CA THR A 545 50.84 -13.84 -14.13
C THR A 545 51.05 -12.94 -15.34
N ILE A 546 51.76 -11.83 -15.15
CA ILE A 546 52.31 -11.01 -16.24
C ILE A 546 53.83 -11.19 -16.24
N LEU A 547 54.41 -11.69 -17.33
CA LEU A 547 55.86 -11.81 -17.50
C LEU A 547 56.31 -10.98 -18.70
N VAL A 548 57.13 -9.94 -18.46
CA VAL A 548 57.64 -9.03 -19.51
C VAL A 548 59.14 -8.76 -19.32
N ASN A 549 59.81 -8.28 -20.37
CA ASN A 549 61.23 -7.92 -20.29
C ASN A 549 61.42 -6.49 -19.75
N ASN A 550 60.88 -5.49 -20.46
CA ASN A 550 60.94 -4.08 -20.09
C ASN A 550 59.54 -3.46 -20.10
N VAL A 551 59.33 -2.48 -19.23
CA VAL A 551 58.11 -1.66 -19.19
C VAL A 551 58.52 -0.20 -19.25
N HIS A 552 58.14 0.46 -20.34
CA HIS A 552 58.36 1.87 -20.59
C HIS A 552 57.08 2.66 -20.33
N SER A 553 57.21 3.81 -19.67
CA SER A 553 56.09 4.61 -19.18
C SER A 553 56.43 6.10 -19.26
N SER A 554 55.46 6.91 -19.67
CA SER A 554 55.60 8.38 -19.77
C SER A 554 54.55 9.06 -18.88
N PRO A 555 54.80 10.27 -18.34
CA PRO A 555 53.79 11.04 -17.61
C PRO A 555 52.50 11.27 -18.42
N GLU A 556 52.62 11.45 -19.74
CA GLU A 556 51.47 11.69 -20.63
C GLU A 556 50.71 10.39 -20.94
N HIS A 557 51.41 9.25 -20.98
CA HIS A 557 50.85 7.93 -21.30
C HIS A 557 51.44 6.84 -20.39
N PRO A 558 50.90 6.66 -19.18
CA PRO A 558 51.43 5.68 -18.24
C PRO A 558 51.09 4.24 -18.67
N SER A 559 52.05 3.32 -18.54
CA SER A 559 51.78 1.88 -18.68
C SER A 559 51.08 1.34 -17.43
N VAL A 560 50.03 0.54 -17.62
CA VAL A 560 49.26 -0.06 -16.51
C VAL A 560 49.36 -1.58 -16.57
N LEU A 561 49.81 -2.19 -15.48
CA LEU A 561 49.88 -3.65 -15.32
C LEU A 561 48.94 -4.06 -14.20
N GLN A 562 47.90 -4.84 -14.52
CA GLN A 562 46.93 -5.32 -13.54
C GLN A 562 46.91 -6.84 -13.47
N VAL A 563 47.00 -7.39 -12.26
CA VAL A 563 46.84 -8.83 -12.00
C VAL A 563 45.69 -9.14 -11.05
N GLY A 564 45.07 -10.31 -11.23
CA GLY A 564 44.03 -10.84 -10.35
C GLY A 564 42.61 -10.26 -10.58
N SER A 565 42.47 -9.25 -11.42
CA SER A 565 41.17 -8.73 -11.83
C SER A 565 41.22 -8.25 -13.28
N ILE A 566 40.27 -8.72 -14.09
CA ILE A 566 40.13 -8.32 -15.48
C ILE A 566 38.82 -7.55 -15.58
N PRO A 567 38.85 -6.27 -15.98
CA PRO A 567 37.63 -5.52 -16.20
C PRO A 567 36.82 -6.19 -17.31
N ASP A 568 35.67 -6.76 -16.96
CA ASP A 568 34.74 -7.28 -17.95
C ASP A 568 33.99 -6.13 -18.59
N LEU A 569 34.54 -5.63 -19.68
CA LEU A 569 33.94 -4.53 -20.43
C LEU A 569 32.51 -4.87 -20.89
N LYS A 570 32.17 -6.13 -21.17
CA LYS A 570 30.84 -6.54 -21.64
C LYS A 570 29.84 -6.65 -20.48
N VAL A 571 30.23 -7.24 -19.36
CA VAL A 571 29.33 -7.31 -18.18
C VAL A 571 29.17 -5.95 -17.52
N ASN A 572 30.21 -5.11 -17.51
CA ASN A 572 30.14 -3.76 -16.96
C ASN A 572 29.23 -2.85 -17.79
N THR A 573 29.27 -2.93 -19.13
CA THR A 573 28.32 -2.20 -19.98
C THR A 573 26.90 -2.68 -19.76
N LEU A 574 26.69 -4.00 -19.62
CA LEU A 574 25.37 -4.56 -19.34
C LEU A 574 24.85 -4.16 -17.95
N ASN A 575 25.70 -4.13 -16.93
CA ASN A 575 25.35 -3.62 -15.60
C ASN A 575 24.92 -2.15 -15.68
N ARG A 576 25.68 -1.31 -16.39
CA ARG A 576 25.32 0.10 -16.59
C ARG A 576 23.97 0.25 -17.28
N LEU A 577 23.71 -0.55 -18.32
CA LEU A 577 22.42 -0.56 -19.01
C LEU A 577 21.28 -1.02 -18.09
N ILE A 578 21.49 -2.08 -17.29
CA ILE A 578 20.50 -2.53 -16.31
C ILE A 578 20.22 -1.42 -15.27
N ASP A 579 21.26 -0.75 -14.78
CA ASP A 579 21.10 0.36 -13.84
C ASP A 579 20.33 1.54 -14.47
N GLU A 580 20.63 1.90 -15.72
CA GLU A 580 19.89 2.92 -16.46
C GLU A 580 18.40 2.52 -16.62
N GLU A 581 18.11 1.31 -17.10
CA GLU A 581 16.73 0.86 -17.30
C GLU A 581 15.96 0.71 -15.97
N THR A 582 16.62 0.31 -14.88
CA THR A 582 16.01 0.23 -13.54
C THR A 582 15.73 1.60 -12.94
N THR A 583 16.56 2.62 -13.20
CA THR A 583 16.24 4.00 -12.81
C THR A 583 15.00 4.51 -13.53
N ILE A 584 14.88 4.24 -14.84
CA ILE A 584 13.67 4.57 -15.61
C ILE A 584 12.46 3.86 -15.01
N LEU A 585 12.56 2.57 -14.69
CA LEU A 585 11.47 1.82 -14.05
C LEU A 585 11.05 2.44 -12.71
N ARG A 586 12.00 2.86 -11.86
CA ARG A 586 11.71 3.56 -10.58
C ARG A 586 10.95 4.86 -10.80
N THR A 587 11.31 5.64 -11.83
CA THR A 587 10.60 6.88 -12.16
C THR A 587 9.18 6.63 -12.66
N LEU A 588 8.98 5.61 -13.52
CA LEU A 588 7.64 5.23 -14.02
C LEU A 588 6.73 4.75 -12.89
N ARG A 589 7.28 4.01 -11.92
CA ARG A 589 6.55 3.58 -10.71
C ARG A 589 6.37 4.68 -9.66
N LYS A 590 6.97 5.87 -9.88
CA LYS A 590 7.00 6.98 -8.90
C LYS A 590 7.49 6.52 -7.52
N GLN A 591 8.47 5.62 -7.50
CA GLN A 591 8.96 4.98 -6.29
C GLN A 591 9.47 6.02 -5.28
N ASP A 592 10.15 7.07 -5.75
CA ASP A 592 10.66 8.15 -4.90
C ASP A 592 9.54 8.95 -4.19
N GLU A 593 8.42 9.21 -4.88
CA GLU A 593 7.26 9.86 -4.27
C GLU A 593 6.64 8.96 -3.18
N LEU A 594 6.57 7.64 -3.43
CA LEU A 594 6.09 6.66 -2.46
C LEU A 594 7.01 6.57 -1.24
N ASP A 595 8.33 6.50 -1.45
CA ASP A 595 9.32 6.40 -0.38
C ASP A 595 9.31 7.64 0.51
N THR A 596 9.23 8.83 -0.08
CA THR A 596 9.16 10.09 0.68
C THR A 596 7.89 10.19 1.53
N ILE A 597 6.74 9.77 1.01
CA ILE A 597 5.47 9.77 1.74
C ILE A 597 5.51 8.73 2.87
N THR A 598 6.06 7.55 2.61
CA THR A 598 6.22 6.47 3.61
C THR A 598 7.17 6.88 4.73
N LEU A 599 8.28 7.54 4.40
CA LEU A 599 9.25 8.04 5.38
C LEU A 599 8.63 9.07 6.32
N LYS A 600 7.88 10.04 5.79
CA LYS A 600 7.16 11.04 6.59
C LYS A 600 6.17 10.39 7.55
N LEU A 601 5.44 9.38 7.09
CA LEU A 601 4.51 8.64 7.95
C LEU A 601 5.25 7.90 9.07
N LYS A 602 6.34 7.18 8.75
CA LYS A 602 7.16 6.49 9.74
C LYS A 602 7.72 7.43 10.80
N GLN A 603 8.20 8.62 10.41
CA GLN A 603 8.68 9.64 11.34
C GLN A 603 7.58 10.08 12.32
N LYS A 604 6.36 10.32 11.83
CA LYS A 604 5.23 10.74 12.68
C LYS A 604 4.77 9.64 13.64
N ILE A 605 4.72 8.39 13.19
CA ILE A 605 4.44 7.24 14.06
C ILE A 605 5.54 7.08 15.12
N LYS A 606 6.81 7.26 14.75
CA LYS A 606 7.93 7.22 15.70
C LYS A 606 7.78 8.26 16.81
N THR A 607 7.43 9.50 16.45
CA THR A 607 7.17 10.56 17.45
C THR A 607 5.99 10.20 18.37
N GLN A 608 4.92 9.61 17.83
CA GLN A 608 3.80 9.12 18.64
C GLN A 608 4.24 8.02 19.61
N THR A 609 5.04 7.04 19.17
CA THR A 609 5.55 5.97 20.04
C THR A 609 6.48 6.50 21.12
N GLU A 610 7.34 7.48 20.80
CA GLU A 610 8.21 8.14 21.78
C GLU A 610 7.40 8.80 22.91
N TYR A 611 6.30 9.50 22.60
CA TYR A 611 5.44 10.10 23.63
C TYR A 611 4.67 9.06 24.46
N LEU A 612 4.25 7.95 23.84
CA LEU A 612 3.60 6.84 24.54
C LEU A 612 4.56 6.20 25.56
N GLU A 613 5.80 5.96 25.16
CA GLU A 613 6.84 5.41 26.04
C GLU A 613 7.12 6.36 27.22
N LYS A 614 7.23 7.68 26.98
CA LYS A 614 7.36 8.68 28.04
C LYS A 614 6.18 8.67 29.02
N GLN A 615 4.96 8.48 28.51
CA GLN A 615 3.77 8.38 29.35
C GLN A 615 3.80 7.13 30.24
N HIS A 616 4.29 5.99 29.72
CA HIS A 616 4.46 4.76 30.50
C HIS A 616 5.51 4.93 31.61
N VAL A 617 6.64 5.58 31.32
CA VAL A 617 7.68 5.88 32.34
C VAL A 617 7.10 6.72 33.48
N ILE A 618 6.35 7.79 33.17
CA ILE A 618 5.78 8.65 34.22
C ILE A 618 4.73 7.89 35.04
N LYS A 619 3.90 7.06 34.42
CA LYS A 619 2.93 6.21 35.12
C LYS A 619 3.62 5.22 36.06
N TYR A 620 4.70 4.59 35.60
CA TYR A 620 5.51 3.69 36.43
C TYR A 620 6.12 4.40 37.65
N LEU A 621 6.72 5.58 37.45
CA LEU A 621 7.25 6.39 38.55
C LEU A 621 6.16 6.82 39.53
N MET A 622 4.97 7.16 39.03
CA MET A 622 3.81 7.43 39.88
C MET A 622 3.41 6.22 40.71
N GLU A 623 3.37 5.01 40.14
CA GLU A 623 3.00 3.78 40.83
C GLU A 623 3.98 3.43 41.95
N ILE A 624 5.29 3.61 41.73
CA ILE A 624 6.33 3.50 42.77
C ILE A 624 6.06 4.49 43.91
N CYS A 625 5.63 5.73 43.60
CA CYS A 625 5.28 6.73 44.61
C CYS A 625 4.01 6.36 45.43
N HIS A 626 3.19 5.41 44.97
CA HIS A 626 1.99 4.91 45.66
C HIS A 626 2.22 3.60 46.44
N SER A 627 3.32 2.88 46.18
CA SER A 627 3.67 1.69 46.98
C SER A 627 3.99 2.09 48.43
N ASP A 628 3.23 1.57 49.40
CA ASP A 628 3.28 1.97 50.82
C ASP A 628 4.36 1.22 51.65
N SER A 629 5.50 0.84 51.06
CA SER A 629 6.57 0.18 51.83
C SER A 629 7.56 1.18 52.44
N THR A 630 7.21 1.63 53.65
CA THR A 630 8.09 1.79 54.83
C THR A 630 9.52 2.31 54.65
N GLU A 631 9.68 3.63 54.80
CA GLU A 631 10.55 4.35 55.77
C GLU A 631 10.65 5.82 55.31
N PHE A 632 10.48 6.76 56.25
CA PHE A 632 10.59 8.18 55.96
C PHE A 632 12.03 8.50 55.49
N ASP A 633 12.14 9.21 54.35
CA ASP A 633 13.35 9.81 53.76
C ASP A 633 14.30 8.96 52.87
N THR A 634 13.83 7.90 52.17
CA THR A 634 14.65 7.30 51.09
C THR A 634 14.43 7.98 49.72
N PRO A 635 15.49 8.41 49.00
CA PRO A 635 15.40 8.97 47.65
C PRO A 635 14.76 8.02 46.63
N LEU A 636 14.11 8.57 45.59
CA LEU A 636 13.41 7.79 44.55
C LEU A 636 14.35 6.79 43.85
N GLU A 637 15.65 7.10 43.75
CA GLU A 637 16.65 6.23 43.14
C GLU A 637 16.84 4.89 43.88
N GLN A 638 16.74 4.89 45.22
CA GLN A 638 16.84 3.66 46.01
C GLN A 638 15.56 2.82 45.94
N ARG A 639 14.40 3.43 45.71
CA ARG A 639 13.12 2.72 45.54
C ARG A 639 13.03 2.00 44.19
N ILE A 640 13.70 2.53 43.16
CA ILE A 640 13.83 1.85 41.85
C ILE A 640 14.66 0.57 41.98
N GLN A 641 15.77 0.60 42.74
CA GLN A 641 16.60 -0.59 43.01
C GLN A 641 15.89 -1.66 43.87
N ILE A 642 14.94 -1.28 44.72
CA ILE A 642 14.14 -2.24 45.52
C ILE A 642 13.01 -2.86 44.68
N HIS A 643 12.54 -2.17 43.64
CA HIS A 643 11.47 -2.63 42.74
C HIS A 643 11.97 -3.39 41.50
N GLU A 644 13.27 -3.33 41.19
CA GLU A 644 13.95 -4.28 40.30
C GLU A 644 14.26 -5.57 41.08
N PRO A 645 13.63 -6.71 40.77
CA PRO A 645 13.96 -7.96 41.42
C PRO A 645 15.34 -8.46 40.91
N PRO A 646 16.11 -9.20 41.73
CA PRO A 646 17.31 -9.87 41.26
C PRO A 646 16.95 -10.85 40.14
N ASP A 647 17.85 -11.00 39.16
CA ASP A 647 17.75 -11.84 37.96
C ASP A 647 17.61 -13.35 38.25
N ASP A 648 16.60 -13.78 39.01
CA ASP A 648 16.34 -15.19 39.27
C ASP A 648 15.17 -15.69 38.41
N GLU A 649 15.51 -16.61 37.51
CA GLU A 649 14.60 -17.36 36.65
C GLU A 649 13.59 -18.14 37.52
N GLY A 650 12.28 -17.83 37.43
CA GLY A 650 11.32 -18.78 38.00
C GLY A 650 9.85 -18.43 38.13
N THR A 651 9.43 -17.16 38.15
CA THR A 651 8.00 -16.83 38.33
C THR A 651 7.48 -15.85 37.28
N PRO A 652 6.52 -16.25 36.42
CA PRO A 652 5.86 -15.34 35.51
C PRO A 652 4.84 -14.50 36.30
N ARG A 653 5.09 -13.19 36.43
CA ARG A 653 4.11 -12.20 36.90
C ARG A 653 3.41 -11.52 35.71
N GLU A 654 2.25 -10.94 36.02
CA GLU A 654 1.24 -10.34 35.13
C GLU A 654 1.81 -9.39 34.05
N PRO A 655 1.16 -9.25 32.88
CA PRO A 655 1.69 -8.53 31.71
C PRO A 655 1.58 -6.99 31.79
N GLY A 656 1.72 -6.41 32.98
CA GLY A 656 1.61 -4.97 33.22
C GLY A 656 2.97 -4.26 33.16
N MET A 657 3.31 -3.71 31.99
CA MET A 657 4.39 -2.72 31.76
C MET A 657 5.82 -3.12 32.14
N ARG A 658 6.50 -3.83 31.23
CA ARG A 658 7.97 -3.70 31.10
C ARG A 658 8.29 -2.35 30.47
N ILE A 659 9.15 -1.55 31.10
CA ILE A 659 9.75 -0.37 30.46
C ILE A 659 10.62 -0.87 29.30
N SER A 660 10.53 -0.23 28.14
CA SER A 660 11.40 -0.52 27.02
C SER A 660 12.83 -0.13 27.37
N ASN A 661 13.81 -1.05 27.26
CA ASN A 661 15.24 -0.81 27.50
C ASN A 661 15.89 0.02 26.36
N ASN A 662 15.21 1.06 25.88
CA ASN A 662 15.78 1.97 24.88
C ASN A 662 16.53 3.11 25.60
N GLU A 663 17.69 3.47 25.05
CA GLU A 663 18.57 4.52 25.59
C GLU A 663 17.86 5.88 25.77
N SER A 664 16.90 6.20 24.89
CA SER A 664 16.08 7.42 24.97
C SER A 664 15.08 7.44 26.12
N THR A 665 14.61 6.27 26.57
CA THR A 665 13.63 6.13 27.65
C THR A 665 14.33 6.14 29.00
N LEU A 666 15.51 5.53 29.09
CA LEU A 666 16.39 5.57 30.27
C LEU A 666 16.89 7.00 30.54
N THR A 667 17.38 7.71 29.52
CA THR A 667 17.80 9.12 29.67
C THR A 667 16.66 10.05 30.09
N PHE A 668 15.44 9.82 29.61
CA PHE A 668 14.26 10.57 30.04
C PHE A 668 13.87 10.25 31.48
N MET A 669 13.98 8.98 31.89
CA MET A 669 13.76 8.56 33.27
C MET A 669 14.77 9.24 34.20
N ASP A 670 16.06 9.27 33.82
CA ASP A 670 17.12 9.93 34.59
C ASP A 670 16.91 11.44 34.73
N ASP A 671 16.51 12.16 33.66
CA ASP A 671 16.20 13.60 33.72
C ASP A 671 15.00 13.90 34.63
N ILE A 672 13.99 13.02 34.67
CA ILE A 672 12.90 13.13 35.64
C ILE A 672 13.41 12.89 37.06
N LEU A 673 14.22 11.86 37.28
CA LEU A 673 14.76 11.52 38.60
C LEU A 673 15.62 12.66 39.16
N ASP A 674 16.50 13.23 38.35
CA ASP A 674 17.36 14.36 38.74
C ASP A 674 16.53 15.61 39.13
N ARG A 675 15.42 15.89 38.44
CA ARG A 675 14.53 17.03 38.76
C ARG A 675 13.67 16.81 40.00
N VAL A 676 13.42 15.54 40.33
CA VAL A 676 12.59 15.11 41.46
C VAL A 676 13.44 14.92 42.72
N ARG A 677 14.77 14.87 42.57
CA ARG A 677 15.76 14.73 43.65
C ARG A 677 15.64 15.89 44.67
N GLY A 678 15.48 15.54 45.94
CA GLY A 678 15.39 16.50 47.05
C GLY A 678 14.01 17.14 47.29
N LEU A 679 12.97 16.77 46.53
CA LEU A 679 11.59 17.20 46.77
C LEU A 679 10.85 16.27 47.75
N THR A 680 9.91 16.82 48.53
CA THR A 680 9.01 16.01 49.38
C THR A 680 8.04 15.18 48.52
N LEU A 681 7.62 14.00 49.00
CA LEU A 681 6.73 13.07 48.28
C LEU A 681 5.49 13.75 47.65
N ASP A 682 4.86 14.70 48.36
CA ASP A 682 3.71 15.45 47.83
C ASP A 682 4.07 16.38 46.66
N ARG A 683 5.27 16.99 46.69
CA ARG A 683 5.76 17.82 45.58
C ARG A 683 6.20 16.97 44.40
N GLN A 684 6.81 15.82 44.65
CA GLN A 684 7.16 14.84 43.62
C GLN A 684 5.89 14.33 42.90
N ARG A 685 4.83 14.01 43.65
CA ARG A 685 3.53 13.59 43.10
C ARG A 685 2.89 14.66 42.23
N ARG A 686 2.86 15.92 42.68
CA ARG A 686 2.32 17.04 41.88
C ARG A 686 3.13 17.28 40.61
N PHE A 687 4.46 17.18 40.69
CA PHE A 687 5.35 17.33 39.55
C PHE A 687 5.12 16.22 38.52
N LEU A 688 5.08 14.95 38.94
CA LEU A 688 4.82 13.81 38.06
C LEU A 688 3.42 13.88 37.44
N ALA A 689 2.39 14.28 38.20
CA ALA A 689 1.04 14.47 37.68
C ALA A 689 0.96 15.59 36.64
N GLN A 690 1.67 16.70 36.85
CA GLN A 690 1.77 17.79 35.88
C GLN A 690 2.50 17.33 34.60
N GLN A 691 3.64 16.67 34.74
CA GLN A 691 4.39 16.10 33.61
C GLN A 691 3.57 15.05 32.85
N LEU A 692 2.79 14.22 33.56
CA LEU A 692 1.89 13.27 32.92
C LEU A 692 0.82 13.97 32.09
N SER A 693 0.25 15.07 32.60
CA SER A 693 -0.74 15.87 31.85
C SER A 693 -0.12 16.47 30.59
N GLU A 694 1.06 17.09 30.70
CA GLU A 694 1.78 17.71 29.58
C GLU A 694 2.15 16.67 28.50
N VAL A 695 2.71 15.53 28.90
CA VAL A 695 3.05 14.43 27.97
C VAL A 695 1.79 13.79 27.37
N SER A 696 0.69 13.68 28.12
CA SER A 696 -0.58 13.14 27.59
C SER A 696 -1.22 14.08 26.56
N ASP A 697 -1.10 15.40 26.74
CA ASP A 697 -1.54 16.39 25.75
C ASP A 697 -0.68 16.34 24.48
N LEU A 698 0.65 16.22 24.63
CA LEU A 698 1.60 16.02 23.51
C LEU A 698 1.36 14.69 22.78
N TYR A 699 1.03 13.63 23.50
CA TYR A 699 0.64 12.36 22.90
C TYR A 699 -0.66 12.51 22.10
N ARG A 700 -1.69 13.17 22.66
CA ARG A 700 -2.96 13.40 21.95
C ARG A 700 -2.76 14.23 20.68
N THR A 701 -1.91 15.25 20.70
CA THR A 701 -1.57 16.01 19.49
C THR A 701 -0.80 15.16 18.48
N ALA A 702 0.16 14.35 18.93
CA ALA A 702 0.89 13.42 18.07
C ALA A 702 -0.01 12.35 17.43
N VAL A 703 -0.99 11.81 18.15
CA VAL A 703 -2.02 10.88 17.63
C VAL A 703 -2.84 11.56 16.54
N ASN A 704 -3.36 12.77 16.81
CA ASN A 704 -4.14 13.51 15.81
C ASN A 704 -3.30 13.84 14.56
N GLU A 705 -2.02 14.17 14.73
CA GLU A 705 -1.12 14.35 13.58
C GLU A 705 -0.89 13.06 12.81
N ALA A 706 -0.61 11.95 13.50
CA ALA A 706 -0.41 10.64 12.88
C ALA A 706 -1.67 10.18 12.12
N ASP A 707 -2.86 10.38 12.69
CA ASP A 707 -4.14 10.09 12.03
C ASP A 707 -4.36 10.96 10.78
N ARG A 708 -4.01 12.24 10.85
CA ARG A 708 -4.05 13.13 9.67
C ARG A 708 -3.09 12.65 8.58
N TYR A 709 -1.85 12.33 8.95
CA TYR A 709 -0.83 11.89 7.99
C TYR A 709 -1.10 10.48 7.45
N THR A 710 -1.71 9.57 8.21
CA THR A 710 -2.16 8.26 7.70
C THR A 710 -3.29 8.42 6.69
N ALA A 711 -4.24 9.32 6.94
CA ALA A 711 -5.30 9.65 5.97
C ALA A 711 -4.72 10.28 4.69
N GLU A 712 -3.79 11.23 4.83
CA GLU A 712 -3.08 11.84 3.70
C GLU A 712 -2.25 10.83 2.91
N HIS A 713 -1.53 9.94 3.61
CA HIS A 713 -0.78 8.84 3.02
C HIS A 713 -1.70 7.93 2.21
N ARG A 714 -2.83 7.49 2.76
CA ARG A 714 -3.81 6.66 2.04
C ARG A 714 -4.32 7.34 0.77
N ALA A 715 -4.70 8.61 0.87
CA ALA A 715 -5.20 9.37 -0.27
C ALA A 715 -4.14 9.55 -1.38
N ARG A 716 -2.90 9.93 -1.00
CA ARG A 716 -1.81 10.10 -1.96
C ARG A 716 -1.33 8.78 -2.56
N HIS A 717 -1.20 7.73 -1.75
CA HIS A 717 -0.85 6.39 -2.22
C HIS A 717 -1.86 5.89 -3.25
N HIS A 718 -3.17 6.07 -2.98
CA HIS A 718 -4.21 5.73 -3.94
C HIS A 718 -4.11 6.54 -5.24
N LEU A 719 -3.82 7.84 -5.15
CA LEU A 719 -3.61 8.69 -6.33
C LEU A 719 -2.40 8.27 -7.16
N ILE A 720 -1.30 7.89 -6.51
CA ILE A 720 -0.09 7.39 -7.18
C ILE A 720 -0.41 6.06 -7.88
N LEU A 721 -1.06 5.11 -7.20
CA LEU A 721 -1.47 3.83 -7.79
C LEU A 721 -2.36 4.02 -9.02
N LYS A 722 -3.26 5.00 -9.00
CA LYS A 722 -4.09 5.34 -10.16
C LYS A 722 -3.24 5.85 -11.33
N LYS A 723 -2.28 6.74 -11.06
CA LYS A 723 -1.34 7.28 -12.07
C LYS A 723 -0.40 6.22 -12.63
N THR A 724 0.08 5.28 -11.79
CA THR A 724 0.92 4.17 -12.26
C THR A 724 0.10 3.18 -13.06
N GLY A 725 -1.18 2.96 -12.72
CA GLY A 725 -2.11 2.15 -13.51
C GLY A 725 -2.31 2.66 -14.93
N GLU A 726 -2.31 3.98 -15.14
CA GLU A 726 -2.35 4.60 -16.49
C GLU A 726 -1.08 4.31 -17.33
N GLN A 727 0.04 3.97 -16.68
CA GLN A 727 1.34 3.70 -17.31
C GLN A 727 1.73 2.22 -17.26
N GLN A 728 0.82 1.33 -16.86
CA GLN A 728 1.10 -0.08 -16.61
C GLN A 728 1.74 -0.80 -17.80
N SER A 729 1.29 -0.51 -19.03
CA SER A 729 1.87 -1.08 -20.25
C SER A 729 3.32 -0.67 -20.51
N LYS A 730 3.71 0.56 -20.11
CA LYS A 730 5.11 1.03 -20.20
C LYS A 730 5.97 0.38 -19.13
N ILE A 731 5.42 0.19 -17.93
CA ILE A 731 6.09 -0.51 -16.82
C ILE A 731 6.40 -1.96 -17.23
N GLU A 732 5.41 -2.69 -17.77
CA GLU A 732 5.59 -4.06 -18.24
C GLU A 732 6.62 -4.18 -19.37
N HIS A 733 6.59 -3.24 -20.32
CA HIS A 733 7.59 -3.20 -21.39
C HIS A 733 9.01 -2.98 -20.86
N GLN A 734 9.14 -2.08 -19.90
CA GLN A 734 10.42 -1.75 -19.27
C GLN A 734 10.97 -2.93 -18.45
N GLU A 735 10.10 -3.63 -17.71
CA GLU A 735 10.45 -4.85 -16.98
C GLU A 735 10.98 -5.94 -17.90
N LYS A 736 10.31 -6.16 -19.03
CA LYS A 736 10.74 -7.14 -20.02
C LYS A 736 12.12 -6.80 -20.61
N LYS A 737 12.41 -5.52 -20.83
CA LYS A 737 13.73 -5.08 -21.31
C LYS A 737 14.84 -5.32 -20.28
N ILE A 738 14.56 -5.08 -19.00
CA ILE A 738 15.50 -5.39 -17.91
C ILE A 738 15.72 -6.91 -17.82
N GLU A 739 14.65 -7.70 -17.94
CA GLU A 739 14.72 -9.17 -17.99
C GLU A 739 15.64 -9.67 -19.11
N GLU A 740 15.47 -9.17 -20.34
CA GLU A 740 16.31 -9.53 -21.49
C GLU A 740 17.80 -9.23 -21.23
N LEU A 741 18.11 -8.06 -20.66
CA LEU A 741 19.48 -7.68 -20.30
C LEU A 741 20.06 -8.56 -19.18
N MET A 742 19.26 -8.93 -18.19
CA MET A 742 19.68 -9.84 -17.11
C MET A 742 19.97 -11.25 -17.65
N ILE A 743 19.14 -11.77 -18.55
CA ILE A 743 19.36 -13.06 -19.21
C ILE A 743 20.67 -13.02 -20.01
N GLN A 744 20.91 -11.93 -20.74
CA GLN A 744 22.16 -11.75 -21.50
C GLN A 744 23.39 -11.66 -20.57
N LYS A 745 23.26 -11.03 -19.40
CA LYS A 745 24.31 -10.98 -18.37
C LYS A 745 24.65 -12.36 -17.83
N ASP A 746 23.63 -13.11 -17.45
CA ASP A 746 23.77 -14.47 -16.93
C ASP A 746 24.44 -15.40 -17.94
N TYR A 747 24.08 -15.26 -19.23
CA TYR A 747 24.72 -15.99 -20.32
C TYR A 747 26.22 -15.66 -20.45
N LEU A 748 26.60 -14.38 -20.41
CA LEU A 748 27.99 -13.94 -20.50
C LEU A 748 28.83 -14.38 -19.29
N MET A 749 28.28 -14.29 -18.08
CA MET A 749 28.95 -14.71 -16.85
C MET A 749 29.24 -16.21 -16.83
N ARG A 750 28.42 -17.04 -17.48
CA ARG A 750 28.62 -18.49 -17.56
C ARG A 750 29.73 -18.93 -18.53
N GLN A 751 29.95 -18.21 -19.63
CA GLN A 751 31.07 -18.51 -20.55
C GLN A 751 32.44 -18.37 -19.88
N LYS A 752 32.49 -17.67 -18.74
CA LYS A 752 33.66 -17.62 -17.88
C LYS A 752 33.71 -18.86 -17.02
N LYS A 753 34.62 -19.77 -17.39
CA LYS A 753 35.04 -20.87 -16.52
C LYS A 753 35.41 -20.28 -15.16
N PRO A 754 34.98 -20.87 -14.02
CA PRO A 754 35.54 -20.48 -12.73
C PRO A 754 37.07 -20.63 -12.85
N PRO A 755 37.83 -19.58 -12.57
CA PRO A 755 39.28 -19.66 -12.63
C PRO A 755 39.68 -20.78 -11.65
N ALA A 756 40.43 -21.75 -12.15
CA ALA A 756 41.12 -22.69 -11.27
C ALA A 756 41.88 -21.85 -10.23
N PRO A 757 41.97 -22.29 -8.95
CA PRO A 757 42.61 -21.50 -7.90
C PRO A 757 44.01 -21.11 -8.40
N PRO A 758 44.23 -19.83 -8.74
CA PRO A 758 45.45 -19.46 -9.41
C PRO A 758 46.57 -19.50 -8.39
N SER A 759 47.76 -19.91 -8.83
CA SER A 759 48.99 -19.48 -8.16
C SER A 759 48.89 -17.97 -7.87
N PRO A 760 49.33 -17.49 -6.69
CA PRO A 760 49.09 -16.11 -6.27
C PRO A 760 49.47 -15.14 -7.38
N PRO A 761 48.57 -14.19 -7.73
CA PRO A 761 48.77 -13.32 -8.87
C PRO A 761 50.06 -12.53 -8.71
N GLN A 762 50.88 -12.51 -9.76
CA GLN A 762 52.20 -11.88 -9.71
C GLN A 762 52.59 -11.23 -11.03
N ILE A 763 53.28 -10.10 -10.92
CA ILE A 763 53.91 -9.40 -12.06
C ILE A 763 55.41 -9.66 -11.97
N ARG A 764 56.01 -10.13 -13.07
CA ARG A 764 57.45 -10.38 -13.20
C ARG A 764 57.98 -9.54 -14.34
N VAL A 765 58.92 -8.66 -14.03
CA VAL A 765 59.63 -7.86 -15.03
C VAL A 765 61.10 -8.19 -14.94
N LYS A 766 61.65 -8.73 -16.03
CA LYS A 766 63.03 -9.27 -16.03
C LYS A 766 64.10 -8.20 -15.94
N ASN A 767 63.91 -7.06 -16.60
CA ASN A 767 64.96 -6.05 -16.72
C ASN A 767 64.56 -4.73 -16.08
N MET A 768 63.70 -3.91 -16.70
CA MET A 768 63.41 -2.56 -16.20
C MET A 768 61.92 -2.25 -16.14
N VAL A 769 61.48 -1.59 -15.07
CA VAL A 769 60.20 -0.88 -14.98
C VAL A 769 60.47 0.61 -14.79
N GLU A 770 60.01 1.43 -15.73
CA GLU A 770 60.21 2.87 -15.72
C GLU A 770 59.31 3.59 -14.70
N LYS A 771 59.77 4.73 -14.20
CA LYS A 771 58.96 5.62 -13.35
C LYS A 771 57.61 5.96 -13.98
N ASN A 772 56.61 6.23 -13.15
CA ASN A 772 55.21 6.46 -13.53
C ASN A 772 54.48 5.23 -14.10
N THR A 773 55.03 4.01 -13.97
CA THR A 773 54.28 2.79 -14.25
C THR A 773 53.25 2.54 -13.14
N ILE A 774 52.02 2.22 -13.51
CA ILE A 774 50.93 1.92 -12.57
C ILE A 774 50.77 0.41 -12.47
N ILE A 775 50.90 -0.13 -11.26
CA ILE A 775 50.65 -1.54 -10.95
C ILE A 775 49.37 -1.65 -10.14
N LYS A 776 48.51 -2.59 -10.52
CA LYS A 776 47.22 -2.86 -9.87
C LYS A 776 47.11 -4.35 -9.50
N GLY A 777 46.66 -4.61 -8.29
CA GLY A 777 46.31 -5.93 -7.79
C GLY A 777 44.80 -6.08 -7.75
N ILE A 778 44.35 -7.05 -6.95
CA ILE A 778 42.93 -7.29 -6.69
C ILE A 778 42.37 -6.20 -5.77
N HIS A 779 43.13 -5.79 -4.75
CA HIS A 779 42.65 -4.88 -3.71
C HIS A 779 43.42 -3.56 -3.63
N THR A 780 44.64 -3.50 -4.17
CA THR A 780 45.52 -2.31 -4.08
C THR A 780 46.15 -1.90 -5.40
N SER A 781 46.63 -0.66 -5.48
CA SER A 781 47.39 -0.13 -6.60
C SER A 781 48.61 0.65 -6.12
N MET A 782 49.64 0.70 -6.95
CA MET A 782 50.91 1.36 -6.68
C MET A 782 51.40 2.06 -7.94
N VAL A 783 52.00 3.24 -7.78
CA VAL A 783 52.72 3.93 -8.86
C VAL A 783 54.21 3.86 -8.56
N ILE A 784 54.99 3.40 -9.54
CA ILE A 784 56.45 3.32 -9.44
C ILE A 784 57.01 4.74 -9.49
N LYS A 785 57.66 5.18 -8.40
CA LYS A 785 58.23 6.53 -8.28
C LYS A 785 59.56 6.66 -9.02
N ASP A 786 60.43 5.66 -8.89
CA ASP A 786 61.75 5.61 -9.50
C ASP A 786 61.90 4.33 -10.32
N SER A 787 62.65 4.39 -11.43
CA SER A 787 62.84 3.22 -12.28
C SER A 787 63.56 2.11 -11.51
N ILE A 788 62.96 0.93 -11.51
CA ILE A 788 63.42 -0.25 -10.75
C ILE A 788 63.77 -1.39 -11.71
N TYR A 789 64.74 -2.22 -11.31
CA TYR A 789 65.27 -3.29 -12.15
C TYR A 789 65.04 -4.66 -11.55
N GLY A 790 64.73 -5.65 -12.40
CA GLY A 790 64.58 -7.06 -12.05
C GLY A 790 63.63 -7.24 -10.87
N ILE A 791 62.32 -7.17 -11.10
CA ILE A 791 61.33 -7.16 -10.02
C ILE A 791 60.26 -8.23 -10.15
N ARG A 792 59.80 -8.70 -9.00
CA ARG A 792 58.59 -9.50 -8.84
C ARG A 792 57.66 -8.77 -7.89
N ILE A 793 56.45 -8.47 -8.34
CA ILE A 793 55.46 -7.76 -7.55
C ILE A 793 54.29 -8.69 -7.22
N ARG A 794 53.91 -8.72 -5.95
CA ARG A 794 52.84 -9.58 -5.43
C ARG A 794 52.02 -8.80 -4.41
N GLU A 795 50.72 -9.06 -4.40
CA GLU A 795 49.83 -8.53 -3.36
C GLU A 795 49.79 -9.49 -2.17
N VAL A 796 50.08 -9.00 -0.97
CA VAL A 796 50.14 -9.81 0.26
C VAL A 796 49.16 -9.25 1.27
N LYS A 797 48.35 -10.13 1.86
CA LYS A 797 47.42 -9.76 2.95
C LYS A 797 48.18 -9.64 4.27
N ASN A 798 48.09 -8.48 4.90
CA ASN A 798 48.61 -8.27 6.24
C ASN A 798 47.64 -8.86 7.27
N MET A 799 48.05 -9.94 7.94
CA MET A 799 47.19 -10.67 8.89
C MET A 799 46.84 -9.87 10.16
N LYS A 800 47.58 -8.80 10.49
CA LYS A 800 47.33 -7.98 11.68
C LYS A 800 46.32 -6.86 11.41
N THR A 801 46.43 -6.19 10.28
CA THR A 801 45.59 -5.03 9.90
C THR A 801 44.44 -5.40 8.97
N HIS A 802 44.41 -6.65 8.46
CA HIS A 802 43.48 -7.09 7.41
C HIS A 802 43.56 -6.25 6.11
N SER A 803 44.58 -5.40 5.97
CA SER A 803 44.87 -4.64 4.74
C SER A 803 45.67 -5.48 3.75
N TYR A 804 45.61 -5.14 2.47
CA TYR A 804 46.45 -5.71 1.43
C TYR A 804 47.55 -4.71 1.10
N ASP A 805 48.79 -5.19 0.94
CA ASP A 805 49.93 -4.36 0.58
C ASP A 805 50.64 -4.95 -0.64
N MET A 806 51.17 -4.07 -1.50
CA MET A 806 52.00 -4.45 -2.65
C MET A 806 53.45 -4.65 -2.19
N VAL A 807 53.96 -5.87 -2.35
CA VAL A 807 55.35 -6.22 -2.02
C VAL A 807 56.15 -6.32 -3.31
N ILE A 808 57.27 -5.59 -3.37
CA ILE A 808 58.26 -5.66 -4.44
C ILE A 808 59.40 -6.56 -3.95
N ASP A 809 59.48 -7.76 -4.49
CA ASP A 809 60.58 -8.69 -4.28
C ASP A 809 61.63 -8.50 -5.39
N GLY A 810 62.91 -8.51 -5.04
CA GLY A 810 64.00 -8.54 -6.02
C GLY A 810 63.93 -9.82 -6.85
N TYR A 811 63.94 -9.69 -8.17
CA TYR A 811 63.96 -10.77 -9.14
C TYR A 811 65.32 -10.75 -9.84
N TYR A 812 66.30 -11.38 -9.22
CA TYR A 812 67.52 -11.83 -9.89
C TYR A 812 67.40 -13.35 -10.03
N ASP A 813 67.42 -13.86 -11.26
CA ASP A 813 67.73 -15.28 -11.51
C ASP A 813 69.24 -15.49 -11.32
#